data_AF-A0A1Z9H8K8-F1
#
_entry.id   AF-A0A1Z9H8K8-F1
#
_cell.length_a   1.000
_cell.length_b   1.000
_cell.length_c   1.000
_cell.angle_alpha   90.00
_cell.angle_beta   90.00
_cell.angle_gamma   90.00
#
_symmetry.space_group_name_H-M   'P 1'
#
loop_
_entity.id
_entity.type
_entity.pdbx_description
1 polymer ?
#
loop_
_entity_poly.entity_id
_entity_poly.type
_entity_poly.pdbx_seq_one_letter_code
_entity_poly.pdbx_strand_id
1 'polypeptide(L)'
;MSPHTEGLCRIDGVDCYRILDTHLMEPFLLTVVSPEEHWMYISSRGGLTAGRVNAQHSLFPYRTDDLLHAVDAFSGPWTGIRVGNELWAPFTGRAGAQERRHLAKSVLGDRIVFESHHQGLGLVARAWWTFSNEHGFVRTVSLEASGEHSCEVQVLDALRDLQAGGASLPVMQSMSCLVNAYTRSEGVGSTSVATFAMETALSDRAEPAESLRATTVFAVGNGSSTLDPLAVESFVRGVAPQSMRRATGRAGQFAYAVEGQVGQGQSLTWALVADVHRTQTEVSALADQADGISLSQLRTEADAATEAMHDLLAQTDGHQCSGDPVLDIHHASNTLFNNMRGGIPVEAERLPWGDFLAFMGQRNQLVATKHAGWLESRPPDAWCTRTELLSEAQSQDDLQLLRLTYEYLPFWFGRRHGDPSRPWNVFNIRVRHEDGSRRLAYEGNWRDIFQNWEALGLSHPGWVDHFILKFVNATTLDGFNPYRITREGIDWEVPEPDNPWSNIGYWGDHQITYLSRLLELSASINPDRMREWLSVPMFSFADVPYALKSHQELVADPRQSILFDWEQHEFSETRRQKFGSDGRLVHDGDDLLQVTFLEKLLIPVLSKMSTLVPGGGIWMCTQRPEWNDANNALAGYGLSMVTASYLHRHVKLLQTLLQDAEFGEMRSVVWSWCESLGEVFSTDPASATQDSTVRRAAVDALGSAFETYRHRMRTEHAVQSISAESLLELLKNMESWLASTIRAGRREDGTYDGYNLVRFSEGQAEVSRLPLMLEGQVAVLSSGVLDAEASAKLLEILFDSTLYRSDHNTFLLYPIKSIEDFLSKGQVDVQTSALLQRLVEADNRQLVVKDHAGVVRFAPDLVNRRGVMEVLSQLAQDGRWTKLVEQDLEHVVNLYESVFDHHAFTGRSGGMYGYEGIGCTYWHMVAKLLVASGECVQDAQDAPVAIQERLRALYHRVRDGLGFRRTPHQFGAYPIDAYSHTPGDRGAQQPGMTGQVKEELLTRRMELGVRFCNGEIHFNPSLMQDDEWPASTRSNHMVQRELLAGEVFFQLCGVPVLYRKGSSASITVQTANGETEMTGSALPREWSQRLFARDGAVQGLRVTLSA
;
A
#
# COMPACT_ATOMS: atom_id res chain seq x y z
N MET A 1 -16.82 -0.08 36.43
CA MET A 1 -16.37 -1.06 35.41
C MET A 1 -15.20 -1.82 36.02
N SER A 2 -15.13 -3.14 35.85
CA SER A 2 -13.99 -3.94 36.32
C SER A 2 -12.69 -3.39 35.72
N PRO A 3 -11.58 -3.27 36.47
CA PRO A 3 -10.31 -2.78 35.93
C PRO A 3 -9.71 -3.67 34.82
N HIS A 4 -10.29 -4.86 34.56
CA HIS A 4 -9.84 -5.85 33.59
C HIS A 4 -10.88 -6.14 32.49
N THR A 5 -11.22 -5.14 31.67
CA THR A 5 -11.99 -5.36 30.43
C THR A 5 -11.10 -5.11 29.20
N GLU A 6 -11.03 -6.12 28.33
CA GLU A 6 -10.43 -6.03 27.00
C GLU A 6 -11.37 -5.26 26.05
N GLY A 7 -10.81 -4.57 25.08
CA GLY A 7 -11.55 -3.74 24.13
C GLY A 7 -11.47 -2.25 24.45
N LEU A 8 -12.52 -1.51 24.07
CA LEU A 8 -12.54 -0.05 24.18
C LEU A 8 -12.64 0.41 25.63
N CYS A 9 -11.81 1.39 25.97
CA CYS A 9 -11.69 1.94 27.32
C CYS A 9 -11.14 3.36 27.28
N ARG A 10 -11.08 4.01 28.45
CA ARG A 10 -10.47 5.33 28.61
C ARG A 10 -9.38 5.27 29.68
N ILE A 11 -8.16 5.66 29.31
CA ILE A 11 -6.98 5.65 30.19
C ILE A 11 -6.41 7.07 30.19
N ASP A 12 -6.25 7.67 31.38
CA ASP A 12 -5.75 9.05 31.54
C ASP A 12 -6.46 10.07 30.63
N GLY A 13 -7.77 9.93 30.49
CA GLY A 13 -8.60 10.79 29.64
C GLY A 13 -8.54 10.50 28.13
N VAL A 14 -7.75 9.53 27.68
CA VAL A 14 -7.58 9.14 26.26
C VAL A 14 -8.43 7.91 25.92
N ASP A 15 -9.20 7.97 24.84
CA ASP A 15 -9.92 6.81 24.32
C ASP A 15 -8.95 5.82 23.64
N CYS A 16 -8.99 4.56 24.10
CA CYS A 16 -8.05 3.52 23.71
C CYS A 16 -8.75 2.19 23.43
N TYR A 17 -8.10 1.35 22.62
CA TYR A 17 -8.35 -0.09 22.63
C TYR A 17 -7.28 -0.76 23.50
N ARG A 18 -7.70 -1.55 24.50
CA ARG A 18 -6.79 -2.25 25.43
C ARG A 18 -6.87 -3.75 25.22
N ILE A 19 -5.71 -4.38 25.06
CA ILE A 19 -5.52 -5.83 25.04
C ILE A 19 -5.01 -6.24 26.43
N LEU A 20 -5.65 -7.25 27.02
CA LEU A 20 -5.24 -7.79 28.31
C LEU A 20 -4.20 -8.90 28.14
N ASP A 21 -3.43 -9.13 29.19
CA ASP A 21 -2.44 -10.22 29.28
C ASP A 21 -1.56 -10.40 28.03
N THR A 22 -1.09 -9.32 27.43
CA THR A 22 -0.35 -9.32 26.15
C THR A 22 0.94 -10.14 26.18
N HIS A 23 1.54 -10.30 27.36
CA HIS A 23 2.68 -11.17 27.61
C HIS A 23 2.40 -12.67 27.37
N LEU A 24 1.14 -13.09 27.29
CA LEU A 24 0.73 -14.46 26.96
C LEU A 24 0.53 -14.66 25.44
N MET A 25 0.58 -13.59 24.65
CA MET A 25 0.48 -13.66 23.19
C MET A 25 1.86 -13.76 22.55
N GLU A 26 1.91 -14.31 21.33
CA GLU A 26 3.09 -14.11 20.49
C GLU A 26 3.32 -12.61 20.25
N PRO A 27 4.58 -12.16 20.18
CA PRO A 27 4.87 -10.76 19.91
C PRO A 27 4.38 -10.38 18.53
N PHE A 28 3.79 -9.19 18.42
CA PHE A 28 3.35 -8.61 17.16
C PHE A 28 3.88 -7.18 17.04
N LEU A 29 4.00 -6.70 15.80
CA LEU A 29 4.51 -5.37 15.49
C LEU A 29 3.35 -4.38 15.34
N LEU A 30 3.57 -3.16 15.84
CA LEU A 30 2.65 -2.04 15.75
C LEU A 30 3.33 -0.85 15.08
N THR A 31 2.54 -0.02 14.41
CA THR A 31 2.91 1.34 14.02
C THR A 31 2.19 2.33 14.93
N VAL A 32 2.92 3.30 15.47
CA VAL A 32 2.35 4.47 16.16
C VAL A 32 2.51 5.66 15.23
N VAL A 33 1.40 6.33 14.93
CA VAL A 33 1.30 7.27 13.80
C VAL A 33 1.37 8.71 14.27
N SER A 34 1.99 9.58 13.48
CA SER A 34 2.12 11.00 13.80
C SER A 34 1.56 11.85 12.65
N PRO A 35 0.93 13.00 12.95
CA PRO A 35 0.55 13.98 11.93
C PRO A 35 1.78 14.68 11.33
N GLU A 36 2.91 14.62 12.04
CA GLU A 36 4.21 15.18 11.68
C GLU A 36 5.19 14.10 11.16
N GLU A 37 6.48 14.44 11.10
CA GLU A 37 7.55 13.61 10.53
C GLU A 37 7.98 12.41 11.39
N HIS A 38 7.39 12.20 12.57
CA HIS A 38 7.74 11.05 13.42
C HIS A 38 7.27 9.73 12.81
N TRP A 39 8.05 8.69 13.10
CA TRP A 39 7.70 7.30 12.91
C TRP A 39 8.13 6.50 14.13
N MET A 40 7.31 5.51 14.52
CA MET A 40 7.62 4.59 15.61
C MET A 40 7.02 3.21 15.29
N TYR A 41 7.90 2.22 15.25
CA TYR A 41 7.56 0.82 15.06
C TYR A 41 7.94 0.05 16.33
N ILE A 42 6.93 -0.51 16.99
CA ILE A 42 7.06 -1.05 18.34
C ILE A 42 6.46 -2.45 18.43
N SER A 43 7.19 -3.37 19.04
CA SER A 43 6.70 -4.69 19.40
C SER A 43 5.78 -4.60 20.61
N SER A 44 4.77 -5.48 20.67
CA SER A 44 3.97 -5.70 21.89
C SER A 44 4.78 -6.12 23.13
N ARG A 45 6.07 -6.47 22.97
CA ARG A 45 7.04 -6.70 24.06
C ARG A 45 7.83 -5.46 24.51
N GLY A 46 7.61 -4.31 23.89
CA GLY A 46 8.26 -3.04 24.24
C GLY A 46 9.53 -2.70 23.47
N GLY A 47 10.11 -3.66 22.73
CA GLY A 47 11.22 -3.38 21.80
C GLY A 47 10.75 -2.49 20.65
N LEU A 48 11.49 -1.42 20.32
CA LEU A 48 11.11 -0.49 19.26
C LEU A 48 12.28 0.08 18.48
N THR A 49 11.95 0.61 17.30
CA THR A 49 12.71 1.62 16.59
C THR A 49 11.80 2.82 16.33
N ALA A 50 12.36 4.03 16.38
CA ALA A 50 11.63 5.26 16.16
C ALA A 50 12.57 6.30 15.56
N GLY A 51 12.04 7.37 14.97
CA GLY A 51 12.82 8.47 14.42
C GLY A 51 11.96 9.48 13.67
N ARG A 52 12.60 10.48 13.05
CA ARG A 52 11.91 11.46 12.20
C ARG A 52 12.26 11.22 10.74
N VAL A 53 11.39 11.59 9.81
CA VAL A 53 11.60 11.54 8.35
C VAL A 53 11.81 10.13 7.78
N ASN A 54 12.90 9.44 8.09
CA ASN A 54 13.25 8.12 7.55
C ASN A 54 14.20 7.36 8.49
N ALA A 55 14.53 6.11 8.14
CA ALA A 55 15.41 5.24 8.94
C ALA A 55 16.83 5.80 9.18
N GLN A 56 17.31 6.75 8.36
CA GLN A 56 18.59 7.43 8.56
C GLN A 56 18.58 8.37 9.77
N HIS A 57 17.41 8.87 10.18
CA HIS A 57 17.26 9.72 11.36
C HIS A 57 16.52 8.97 12.48
N SER A 58 17.02 7.77 12.80
CA SER A 58 16.47 6.93 13.85
C SER A 58 16.99 7.33 15.24
N LEU A 59 16.11 7.33 16.24
CA LEU A 59 16.41 7.45 17.68
C LEU A 59 17.04 6.16 18.22
N PHE A 60 16.48 5.02 17.83
CA PHE A 60 16.98 3.68 18.14
C PHE A 60 17.26 2.94 16.82
N PRO A 61 18.26 2.05 16.76
CA PRO A 61 18.71 1.47 15.50
C PRO A 61 17.56 0.81 14.74
N TYR A 62 17.46 1.11 13.44
CA TYR A 62 16.44 0.55 12.57
C TYR A 62 16.78 -0.91 12.20
N ARG A 63 15.92 -1.82 12.65
CA ARG A 63 16.07 -3.28 12.49
C ARG A 63 14.78 -3.87 11.92
N THR A 64 14.88 -5.07 11.37
CA THR A 64 13.71 -5.87 10.97
C THR A 64 12.89 -6.29 12.19
N ASP A 65 11.61 -6.56 11.98
CA ASP A 65 10.61 -6.79 13.02
C ASP A 65 10.93 -8.00 13.92
N ASP A 66 11.43 -9.09 13.34
CA ASP A 66 11.91 -10.27 14.05
C ASP A 66 12.97 -9.92 15.12
N LEU A 67 13.89 -9.02 14.79
CA LEU A 67 14.89 -8.51 15.73
C LEU A 67 14.24 -7.60 16.78
N LEU A 68 13.29 -6.74 16.39
CA LEU A 68 12.58 -5.86 17.32
C LEU A 68 11.79 -6.63 18.39
N HIS A 69 11.31 -7.84 18.10
CA HIS A 69 10.66 -8.72 19.08
C HIS A 69 11.60 -9.26 20.16
N ALA A 70 12.92 -9.09 20.00
CA ALA A 70 13.97 -9.60 20.89
C ALA A 70 14.92 -8.52 21.43
N VAL A 71 14.86 -7.27 20.95
CA VAL A 71 15.84 -6.22 21.30
C VAL A 71 15.66 -5.62 22.69
N ASP A 72 14.51 -5.82 23.34
CA ASP A 72 14.20 -5.25 24.66
C ASP A 72 15.24 -5.62 25.74
N ALA A 73 16.01 -6.68 25.52
CA ALA A 73 17.12 -7.07 26.39
C ALA A 73 18.25 -6.02 26.43
N PHE A 74 18.51 -5.26 25.36
CA PHE A 74 19.71 -4.41 25.24
C PHE A 74 19.51 -3.05 24.55
N SER A 75 18.40 -2.81 23.85
CA SER A 75 18.12 -1.56 23.11
C SER A 75 16.74 -1.02 23.48
N GLY A 76 16.56 0.30 23.36
CA GLY A 76 15.30 0.97 23.68
C GLY A 76 15.11 1.25 25.18
N PRO A 77 13.87 1.48 25.63
CA PRO A 77 13.56 1.86 26.99
C PRO A 77 13.76 0.68 27.96
N TRP A 78 14.15 0.99 29.19
CA TRP A 78 14.20 0.04 30.28
C TRP A 78 13.86 0.75 31.59
N THR A 79 12.93 0.20 32.36
CA THR A 79 12.57 0.71 33.69
C THR A 79 12.77 -0.41 34.70
N GLY A 80 13.54 -0.14 35.76
CA GLY A 80 13.69 -1.02 36.91
C GLY A 80 13.17 -0.33 38.17
N ILE A 81 12.37 -1.04 38.95
CA ILE A 81 11.76 -0.58 40.19
C ILE A 81 12.21 -1.51 41.31
N ARG A 82 12.69 -0.94 42.41
CA ARG A 82 13.10 -1.68 43.60
C ARG A 82 12.23 -1.37 44.78
N VAL A 83 11.82 -2.44 45.46
CA VAL A 83 11.09 -2.39 46.73
C VAL A 83 11.82 -3.32 47.70
N GLY A 84 12.60 -2.74 48.62
CA GLY A 84 13.53 -3.51 49.45
C GLY A 84 14.55 -4.28 48.59
N ASN A 85 14.53 -5.62 48.66
CA ASN A 85 15.44 -6.48 47.88
C ASN A 85 14.85 -6.97 46.55
N GLU A 86 13.59 -6.67 46.27
CA GLU A 86 12.91 -7.11 45.06
C GLU A 86 13.17 -6.13 43.91
N LEU A 87 13.49 -6.65 42.73
CA LEU A 87 13.67 -5.88 41.51
C LEU A 87 12.59 -6.28 40.51
N TRP A 88 11.80 -5.30 40.09
CA TRP A 88 10.74 -5.46 39.10
C TRP A 88 11.06 -4.64 37.85
N ALA A 89 10.97 -5.25 36.67
CA ALA A 89 11.22 -4.60 35.38
C ALA A 89 9.94 -4.63 34.51
N PRO A 90 8.98 -3.71 34.71
CA PRO A 90 7.59 -3.81 34.25
C PRO A 90 7.38 -3.91 32.73
N PHE A 91 8.31 -3.37 31.94
CA PHE A 91 8.12 -3.17 30.49
C PHE A 91 9.09 -3.99 29.61
N THR A 92 9.74 -5.01 30.19
CA THR A 92 10.58 -5.94 29.42
C THR A 92 9.72 -6.99 28.69
N GLY A 93 10.29 -7.86 27.88
CA GLY A 93 9.56 -8.93 27.17
C GLY A 93 9.24 -10.15 28.05
N ARG A 94 9.81 -10.25 29.26
CA ARG A 94 9.63 -11.38 30.18
C ARG A 94 8.87 -10.95 31.41
N ALA A 95 7.66 -11.48 31.60
CA ALA A 95 6.85 -11.23 32.79
C ALA A 95 7.16 -12.25 33.89
N GLY A 96 7.27 -11.80 35.14
CA GLY A 96 7.30 -12.68 36.31
C GLY A 96 5.94 -13.33 36.59
N ALA A 97 5.92 -14.36 37.44
CA ALA A 97 4.70 -15.13 37.75
C ALA A 97 3.59 -14.32 38.45
N GLN A 98 3.92 -13.17 39.04
CA GLN A 98 2.99 -12.27 39.73
C GLN A 98 2.65 -11.03 38.91
N GLU A 99 3.11 -10.97 37.66
CA GLU A 99 2.92 -9.84 36.77
C GLU A 99 1.80 -10.10 35.78
N ARG A 100 0.93 -9.11 35.58
CA ARG A 100 0.01 -9.05 34.44
C ARG A 100 0.32 -7.82 33.62
N ARG A 101 0.43 -8.00 32.30
CA ARG A 101 0.77 -6.91 31.37
C ARG A 101 -0.34 -6.68 30.38
N HIS A 102 -0.66 -5.42 30.19
CA HIS A 102 -1.71 -4.95 29.29
C HIS A 102 -1.08 -3.94 28.33
N LEU A 103 -1.64 -3.85 27.14
CA LEU A 103 -1.21 -2.91 26.11
C LEU A 103 -2.44 -2.16 25.64
N ALA A 104 -2.37 -0.83 25.63
CA ALA A 104 -3.43 -0.03 25.05
C ALA A 104 -2.86 0.94 24.03
N LYS A 105 -3.59 1.13 22.94
CA LYS A 105 -3.28 2.08 21.88
C LYS A 105 -4.45 3.04 21.77
N SER A 106 -4.19 4.32 21.56
CA SER A 106 -5.27 5.28 21.30
C SER A 106 -6.05 4.85 20.06
N VAL A 107 -7.32 5.22 20.02
CA VAL A 107 -8.20 4.89 18.88
C VAL A 107 -7.69 5.45 17.55
N LEU A 108 -6.96 6.57 17.56
CA LEU A 108 -6.30 7.14 16.38
C LEU A 108 -4.89 6.60 16.13
N GLY A 109 -4.36 5.75 17.01
CA GLY A 109 -3.04 5.15 16.89
C GLY A 109 -1.87 6.11 17.15
N ASP A 110 -2.12 7.34 17.58
CA ASP A 110 -1.13 8.40 17.81
C ASP A 110 -0.30 8.24 19.09
N ARG A 111 -0.72 7.33 19.97
CA ARG A 111 -0.04 7.05 21.23
C ARG A 111 -0.32 5.63 21.73
N ILE A 112 0.61 5.11 22.52
CA ILE A 112 0.55 3.75 23.06
C ILE A 112 1.00 3.74 24.52
N VAL A 113 0.36 2.90 25.34
CA VAL A 113 0.70 2.71 26.74
C VAL A 113 0.90 1.24 27.08
N PHE A 114 2.04 0.96 27.69
CA PHE A 114 2.32 -0.30 28.34
C PHE A 114 1.91 -0.19 29.80
N GLU A 115 1.10 -1.14 30.28
CA GLU A 115 0.66 -1.20 31.67
C GLU A 115 1.09 -2.54 32.27
N SER A 116 1.71 -2.50 33.45
CA SER A 116 2.13 -3.70 34.18
C SER A 116 1.67 -3.63 35.62
N HIS A 117 0.98 -4.69 36.06
CA HIS A 117 0.47 -4.87 37.42
C HIS A 117 1.32 -5.91 38.13
N HIS A 118 1.92 -5.56 39.27
CA HIS A 118 2.64 -6.52 40.11
C HIS A 118 1.83 -6.83 41.37
N GLN A 119 1.22 -8.00 41.42
CA GLN A 119 0.28 -8.35 42.49
C GLN A 119 0.96 -8.45 43.86
N GLY A 120 2.17 -9.01 43.94
CA GLY A 120 2.89 -9.14 45.22
C GLY A 120 3.33 -7.83 45.85
N LEU A 121 3.69 -6.84 45.03
CA LEU A 121 4.13 -5.50 45.48
C LEU A 121 2.94 -4.55 45.64
N GLY A 122 1.78 -4.87 45.07
CA GLY A 122 0.62 -3.97 45.07
C GLY A 122 0.87 -2.70 44.24
N LEU A 123 1.62 -2.81 43.13
CA LEU A 123 2.02 -1.68 42.29
C LEU A 123 1.52 -1.82 40.85
N VAL A 124 1.24 -0.67 40.23
CA VAL A 124 0.92 -0.56 38.79
C VAL A 124 1.87 0.46 38.17
N ALA A 125 2.57 0.04 37.12
CA ALA A 125 3.45 0.89 36.34
C ALA A 125 2.83 1.10 34.95
N ARG A 126 2.78 2.36 34.48
CA ARG A 126 2.37 2.72 33.12
C ARG A 126 3.46 3.48 32.39
N ALA A 127 3.67 3.20 31.11
CA ALA A 127 4.59 3.93 30.25
C ALA A 127 3.90 4.33 28.94
N TRP A 128 3.56 5.61 28.83
CA TRP A 128 3.04 6.24 27.61
C TRP A 128 4.18 6.59 26.67
N TRP A 129 4.01 6.30 25.39
CA TRP A 129 4.76 6.91 24.29
C TRP A 129 3.83 7.83 23.51
N THR A 130 4.22 9.10 23.41
CA THR A 130 3.51 10.16 22.66
C THR A 130 4.49 10.98 21.82
N PHE A 131 3.96 11.80 20.93
CA PHE A 131 4.75 12.71 20.10
C PHE A 131 4.55 14.17 20.52
N SER A 132 5.61 14.95 20.37
CA SER A 132 5.61 16.40 20.42
C SER A 132 6.34 16.89 19.17
N ASN A 133 5.70 17.78 18.39
CA ASN A 133 6.39 18.35 17.23
C ASN A 133 7.64 19.15 17.64
N GLU A 134 7.54 19.87 18.75
CA GLU A 134 8.60 20.74 19.27
C GLU A 134 9.72 19.95 19.95
N HIS A 135 9.38 18.96 20.77
CA HIS A 135 10.32 18.26 21.65
C HIS A 135 10.63 16.81 21.25
N GLY A 136 9.94 16.25 20.24
CA GLY A 136 10.20 14.92 19.71
C GLY A 136 9.38 13.82 20.39
N PHE A 137 10.03 12.75 20.81
CA PHE A 137 9.41 11.59 21.45
C PHE A 137 9.31 11.82 22.95
N VAL A 138 8.12 11.65 23.50
CA VAL A 138 7.86 11.78 24.93
C VAL A 138 7.50 10.42 25.49
N ARG A 139 8.29 9.94 26.45
CA ARG A 139 8.00 8.76 27.23
C ARG A 139 7.66 9.14 28.66
N THR A 140 6.37 9.07 29.01
CA THR A 140 5.90 9.41 30.36
C THR A 140 5.64 8.13 31.15
N VAL A 141 6.30 7.99 32.30
CA VAL A 141 6.11 6.84 33.20
C VAL A 141 5.41 7.29 34.47
N SER A 142 4.45 6.49 34.92
CA SER A 142 3.83 6.63 36.23
C SER A 142 3.87 5.33 37.01
N LEU A 143 3.97 5.46 38.33
CA LEU A 143 3.96 4.38 39.31
C LEU A 143 2.97 4.71 40.42
N GLU A 144 1.99 3.83 40.61
CA GLU A 144 0.91 3.99 41.59
C GLU A 144 0.66 2.69 42.38
N ALA A 145 0.05 2.81 43.56
CA ALA A 145 -0.38 1.66 44.34
C ALA A 145 -1.73 1.14 43.84
N SER A 146 -1.88 -0.19 43.73
CA SER A 146 -3.16 -0.84 43.40
C SER A 146 -4.08 -1.06 44.62
N GLY A 147 -3.60 -0.71 45.83
CA GLY A 147 -4.33 -0.87 47.09
C GLY A 147 -3.93 0.16 48.15
N GLU A 148 -4.26 -0.13 49.42
CA GLU A 148 -4.02 0.80 50.54
C GLU A 148 -2.59 0.76 51.10
N HIS A 149 -1.77 -0.20 50.66
CA HIS A 149 -0.39 -0.33 51.13
C HIS A 149 0.50 0.75 50.51
N SER A 150 1.43 1.30 51.30
CA SER A 150 2.47 2.20 50.82
C SER A 150 3.85 1.58 50.97
N CYS A 151 4.72 1.82 49.98
CA CYS A 151 6.09 1.32 49.97
C CYS A 151 7.06 2.40 49.49
N GLU A 152 8.30 2.31 49.95
CA GLU A 152 9.41 3.11 49.43
C GLU A 152 9.98 2.42 48.20
N VAL A 153 10.20 3.20 47.15
CA VAL A 153 10.66 2.69 45.86
C VAL A 153 11.89 3.46 45.36
N GLN A 154 12.80 2.72 44.74
CA GLN A 154 13.87 3.29 43.91
C GLN A 154 13.60 2.90 42.47
N VAL A 155 13.64 3.86 41.56
CA VAL A 155 13.40 3.65 40.14
C VAL A 155 14.60 4.12 39.34
N LEU A 156 15.03 3.30 38.37
CA LEU A 156 15.92 3.73 37.30
C LEU A 156 15.20 3.53 35.96
N ASP A 157 15.07 4.62 35.22
CA ASP A 157 14.44 4.63 33.92
C ASP A 157 15.44 5.09 32.85
N ALA A 158 15.69 4.27 31.83
CA ALA A 158 16.78 4.47 30.89
C ALA A 158 16.34 4.30 29.43
N LEU A 159 16.92 5.12 28.55
CA LEU A 159 16.92 4.90 27.11
C LEU A 159 18.31 4.39 26.70
N ARG A 160 18.36 3.20 26.11
CA ARG A 160 19.60 2.49 25.74
C ARG A 160 19.73 2.36 24.24
N ASP A 161 20.97 2.21 23.77
CA ASP A 161 21.32 2.09 22.34
C ASP A 161 20.81 3.30 21.52
N LEU A 162 20.86 4.49 22.14
CA LEU A 162 20.51 5.75 21.48
C LEU A 162 21.49 6.00 20.33
N GLN A 163 20.95 6.28 19.15
CA GLN A 163 21.77 6.54 17.97
C GLN A 163 22.48 7.88 18.06
N ALA A 164 23.78 7.85 17.77
CA ALA A 164 24.60 9.04 17.67
C ALA A 164 24.21 9.83 16.42
N GLY A 165 23.94 11.13 16.60
CA GLY A 165 23.72 12.02 15.46
C GLY A 165 24.92 12.00 14.50
N GLY A 166 24.62 11.85 13.21
CA GLY A 166 25.62 11.78 12.13
C GLY A 166 25.95 10.36 11.62
N ALA A 167 25.54 9.30 12.32
CA ALA A 167 25.80 7.93 11.88
C ALA A 167 24.94 7.53 10.67
N SER A 168 25.52 6.98 9.61
CA SER A 168 24.78 6.55 8.41
C SER A 168 24.08 5.20 8.62
N LEU A 169 22.90 5.01 8.02
CA LEU A 169 22.10 3.80 8.14
C LEU A 169 22.86 2.51 7.75
N PRO A 170 23.59 2.47 6.61
CA PRO A 170 24.33 1.27 6.24
C PRO A 170 25.38 0.87 7.28
N VAL A 171 26.05 1.85 7.88
CA VAL A 171 27.07 1.62 8.91
C VAL A 171 26.41 1.19 10.22
N MET A 172 25.29 1.81 10.62
CA MET A 172 24.53 1.40 11.79
C MET A 172 24.07 -0.07 11.70
N GLN A 173 23.69 -0.53 10.52
CA GLN A 173 23.19 -1.89 10.31
C GLN A 173 24.30 -2.95 10.19
N SER A 174 25.45 -2.59 9.62
CA SER A 174 26.54 -3.55 9.34
C SER A 174 27.75 -3.47 10.28
N MET A 175 27.99 -2.30 10.89
CA MET A 175 29.23 -1.97 11.61
C MET A 175 28.95 -1.15 12.88
N SER A 176 27.87 -1.44 13.61
CA SER A 176 27.44 -0.67 14.79
C SER A 176 28.52 -0.54 15.89
N CYS A 177 29.40 -1.53 16.05
CA CYS A 177 30.52 -1.44 17.00
C CYS A 177 31.51 -0.33 16.64
N LEU A 178 31.69 -0.02 15.35
CA LEU A 178 32.52 1.09 14.89
C LEU A 178 31.84 2.44 15.20
N VAL A 179 30.52 2.55 15.02
CA VAL A 179 29.76 3.74 15.44
C VAL A 179 29.95 4.00 16.94
N ASN A 180 29.88 2.95 17.77
CA ASN A 180 30.11 3.07 19.21
C ASN A 180 31.49 3.62 19.53
N ALA A 181 32.55 3.20 18.82
CA ALA A 181 33.91 3.71 19.05
C ALA A 181 34.04 5.23 18.80
N TYR A 182 33.18 5.79 17.96
CA TYR A 182 33.13 7.21 17.62
C TYR A 182 32.06 7.97 18.39
N THR A 183 31.22 7.28 19.17
CA THR A 183 30.10 7.90 19.89
C THR A 183 30.59 8.65 21.12
N ARG A 184 30.07 9.87 21.29
CA ARG A 184 30.21 10.70 22.47
C ARG A 184 28.84 11.07 23.02
N SER A 185 28.65 10.76 24.29
CA SER A 185 27.48 11.16 25.08
C SER A 185 27.91 12.24 26.07
N GLU A 186 27.27 13.39 26.10
CA GLU A 186 27.61 14.45 27.06
C GLU A 186 26.44 15.34 27.47
N GLY A 187 26.48 15.85 28.70
CA GLY A 187 25.55 16.87 29.18
C GLY A 187 25.94 18.26 28.70
N VAL A 188 24.97 19.05 28.24
CA VAL A 188 25.13 20.40 27.70
C VAL A 188 25.30 21.41 28.85
N GLY A 189 26.49 22.00 29.00
CA GLY A 189 26.71 23.08 29.98
C GLY A 189 26.38 22.67 31.42
N SER A 190 25.41 23.32 32.06
CA SER A 190 24.87 22.92 33.37
C SER A 190 23.40 22.49 33.31
N THR A 191 22.86 22.32 32.11
CA THR A 191 21.43 22.05 31.87
C THR A 191 21.12 20.56 32.02
N SER A 192 19.83 20.23 32.03
CA SER A 192 19.34 18.84 32.05
C SER A 192 19.49 18.09 30.72
N VAL A 193 19.89 18.78 29.64
CA VAL A 193 19.98 18.22 28.28
C VAL A 193 21.27 17.43 28.09
N ALA A 194 21.14 16.23 27.54
CA ALA A 194 22.25 15.41 27.05
C ALA A 194 22.21 15.29 25.52
N THR A 195 23.40 15.20 24.92
CA THR A 195 23.59 14.94 23.49
C THR A 195 24.30 13.62 23.26
N PHE A 196 23.95 12.97 22.15
CA PHE A 196 24.58 11.76 21.62
C PHE A 196 24.97 12.04 20.18
N ALA A 197 26.27 12.17 19.93
CA ALA A 197 26.81 12.56 18.63
C ALA A 197 28.05 11.74 18.29
N MET A 198 28.37 11.64 17.01
CA MET A 198 29.67 11.15 16.60
C MET A 198 30.74 12.22 16.83
N GLU A 199 31.91 11.84 17.36
CA GLU A 199 33.07 12.74 17.52
C GLU A 199 33.54 13.27 16.16
N THR A 200 33.44 12.46 15.12
CA THR A 200 33.73 12.77 13.71
C THR A 200 32.88 11.84 12.83
N ALA A 201 32.50 12.27 11.64
CA ALA A 201 31.78 11.43 10.70
C ALA A 201 32.68 10.27 10.21
N LEU A 202 32.08 9.09 9.99
CA LEU A 202 32.82 7.94 9.47
C LEU A 202 33.11 8.11 7.99
N SER A 203 34.39 8.02 7.62
CA SER A 203 34.88 8.10 6.24
C SER A 203 36.16 7.29 6.10
N ASP A 204 36.26 6.50 5.02
CA ASP A 204 37.52 5.85 4.62
C ASP A 204 38.45 6.80 3.86
N ARG A 205 37.96 8.00 3.48
CA ARG A 205 38.80 9.00 2.85
C ARG A 205 39.74 9.60 3.89
N ALA A 206 41.01 9.77 3.51
CA ALA A 206 42.03 10.40 4.35
C ALA A 206 41.87 11.94 4.39
N GLU A 207 40.69 12.42 4.79
CA GLU A 207 40.34 13.83 4.93
C GLU A 207 39.50 14.06 6.20
N PRO A 208 39.51 15.28 6.78
CA PRO A 208 38.64 15.61 7.91
C PRO A 208 37.17 15.45 7.55
N ALA A 209 36.38 14.86 8.47
CA ALA A 209 34.95 14.64 8.29
C ALA A 209 34.18 15.06 9.56
N GLU A 210 33.63 16.27 9.57
CA GLU A 210 32.94 16.79 10.75
C GLU A 210 31.56 16.14 10.96
N SER A 211 31.17 15.92 12.21
CA SER A 211 29.81 15.50 12.59
C SER A 211 29.20 16.53 13.55
N LEU A 212 28.23 17.30 13.05
CA LEU A 212 27.67 18.48 13.73
C LEU A 212 26.19 18.35 14.07
N ARG A 213 25.70 17.11 14.20
CA ARG A 213 24.31 16.77 14.52
C ARG A 213 24.29 15.86 15.75
N ALA A 214 23.26 15.99 16.59
CA ALA A 214 23.11 15.18 17.79
C ALA A 214 21.69 14.65 17.95
N THR A 215 21.57 13.49 18.58
CA THR A 215 20.35 13.07 19.27
C THR A 215 20.35 13.75 20.64
N THR A 216 19.23 14.29 21.08
CA THR A 216 19.08 14.96 22.38
C THR A 216 18.17 14.16 23.29
N VAL A 217 18.48 14.15 24.60
CA VAL A 217 17.60 13.59 25.63
C VAL A 217 17.62 14.48 26.86
N PHE A 218 16.47 14.72 27.49
CA PHE A 218 16.36 15.32 28.82
C PHE A 218 15.23 14.64 29.60
N ALA A 219 15.12 14.94 30.89
CA ALA A 219 14.09 14.39 31.77
C ALA A 219 13.29 15.50 32.45
N VAL A 220 12.00 15.24 32.69
CA VAL A 220 11.08 16.11 33.43
C VAL A 220 10.56 15.35 34.63
N GLY A 221 10.77 15.88 35.83
CA GLY A 221 10.34 15.26 37.09
C GLY A 221 11.29 15.57 38.25
N ASN A 222 11.03 14.95 39.40
CA ASN A 222 11.87 15.06 40.60
C ASN A 222 12.81 13.86 40.69
N GLY A 223 14.00 13.98 40.10
CA GLY A 223 14.98 12.91 39.98
C GLY A 223 16.32 13.42 39.47
N SER A 224 17.25 12.52 39.18
CA SER A 224 18.60 12.85 38.71
C SER A 224 19.00 12.02 37.49
N SER A 225 19.66 12.66 36.52
CA SER A 225 20.11 12.00 35.29
C SER A 225 21.58 11.60 35.34
N THR A 226 21.93 10.54 34.62
CA THR A 226 23.31 10.11 34.40
C THR A 226 23.51 9.55 33.00
N LEU A 227 24.74 9.71 32.49
CA LEU A 227 25.23 9.12 31.24
C LEU A 227 26.17 7.93 31.50
N ASP A 228 26.10 7.32 32.69
CA ASP A 228 26.87 6.12 33.01
C ASP A 228 26.45 4.97 32.08
N PRO A 229 27.35 4.44 31.23
CA PRO A 229 27.04 3.33 30.33
C PRO A 229 26.66 2.04 31.06
N LEU A 230 26.98 1.91 32.35
CA LEU A 230 26.69 0.76 33.20
C LEU A 230 25.56 1.03 34.21
N ALA A 231 24.78 2.10 34.03
CA ALA A 231 23.75 2.49 34.99
C ALA A 231 22.73 1.36 35.25
N VAL A 232 22.25 0.71 34.18
CA VAL A 232 21.29 -0.40 34.28
C VAL A 232 21.90 -1.60 34.99
N GLU A 233 23.10 -2.03 34.61
CA GLU A 233 23.78 -3.17 35.25
C GLU A 233 24.09 -2.92 36.72
N SER A 234 24.51 -1.70 37.06
CA SER A 234 24.78 -1.28 38.43
C SER A 234 23.50 -1.31 39.26
N PHE A 235 22.43 -0.70 38.74
CA PHE A 235 21.14 -0.70 39.39
C PHE A 235 20.62 -2.11 39.57
N VAL A 236 20.65 -3.01 38.57
CA VAL A 236 20.23 -4.42 38.72
C VAL A 236 20.98 -5.12 39.86
N ARG A 237 22.27 -4.81 40.08
CA ARG A 237 23.13 -5.48 41.07
C ARG A 237 23.02 -5.00 42.51
N GLY A 238 22.34 -3.90 42.79
CA GLY A 238 22.27 -3.37 44.16
C GLY A 238 23.02 -2.06 44.33
N VAL A 239 23.65 -1.58 43.26
CA VAL A 239 24.66 -0.52 43.33
C VAL A 239 24.09 0.73 42.69
N ALA A 240 24.27 1.88 43.35
CA ALA A 240 23.89 3.16 42.77
C ALA A 240 24.71 3.43 41.48
N PRO A 241 24.08 3.84 40.37
CA PRO A 241 24.77 4.27 39.17
C PRO A 241 25.78 5.38 39.45
N GLN A 242 26.86 5.45 38.66
CA GLN A 242 27.80 6.56 38.78
C GLN A 242 27.16 7.84 38.23
N SER A 243 27.38 8.97 38.89
CA SER A 243 26.98 10.28 38.35
C SER A 243 27.97 10.69 37.26
N MET A 244 27.61 10.45 36.00
CA MET A 244 28.44 10.76 34.83
C MET A 244 27.76 11.78 33.93
N ARG A 245 28.54 12.79 33.54
CA ARG A 245 28.15 13.89 32.64
C ARG A 245 28.71 13.71 31.23
N ARG A 246 29.57 12.72 31.01
CA ARG A 246 30.19 12.39 29.72
C ARG A 246 30.59 10.90 29.68
N ALA A 247 30.36 10.27 28.53
CA ALA A 247 30.87 8.95 28.18
C ALA A 247 31.30 8.92 26.70
N THR A 248 32.29 8.11 26.35
CA THR A 248 32.82 7.98 24.97
C THR A 248 33.08 6.52 24.62
N GLY A 249 33.06 6.18 23.33
CA GLY A 249 33.44 4.85 22.84
C GLY A 249 32.44 3.75 23.20
N ARG A 250 31.19 4.11 23.51
CA ARG A 250 30.11 3.22 23.97
C ARG A 250 28.80 3.59 23.28
N ALA A 251 27.87 2.64 23.24
CA ALA A 251 26.50 2.91 22.81
C ALA A 251 25.86 3.99 23.70
N GLY A 252 25.03 4.86 23.11
CA GLY A 252 24.38 5.94 23.84
C GLY A 252 23.41 5.43 24.90
N GLN A 253 23.55 5.93 26.13
CA GLN A 253 22.64 5.66 27.24
C GLN A 253 22.32 6.94 28.01
N PHE A 254 21.04 7.18 28.25
CA PHE A 254 20.55 8.17 29.21
C PHE A 254 19.76 7.43 30.28
N ALA A 255 20.08 7.64 31.56
CA ALA A 255 19.34 7.06 32.67
C ALA A 255 18.89 8.13 33.68
N TYR A 256 17.70 7.95 34.23
CA TYR A 256 17.07 8.87 35.16
C TYR A 256 16.61 8.12 36.41
N ALA A 257 17.14 8.52 37.56
CA ALA A 257 16.83 7.92 38.85
C ALA A 257 15.78 8.75 39.59
N VAL A 258 14.73 8.07 40.06
CA VAL A 258 13.63 8.64 40.84
C VAL A 258 13.48 7.82 42.11
N GLU A 259 13.34 8.46 43.26
CA GLU A 259 13.11 7.80 44.54
C GLU A 259 11.92 8.45 45.24
N GLY A 260 11.14 7.66 45.98
CA GLY A 260 10.01 8.20 46.72
C GLY A 260 9.11 7.15 47.35
N GLN A 261 8.03 7.61 47.97
CA GLN A 261 7.00 6.75 48.55
C GLN A 261 5.81 6.66 47.59
N VAL A 262 5.35 5.44 47.32
CA VAL A 262 4.15 5.14 46.51
C VAL A 262 3.10 4.53 47.43
N GLY A 263 1.87 5.05 47.37
CA GLY A 263 0.76 4.63 48.23
C GLY A 263 -0.57 5.22 47.73
N GLN A 264 -1.64 5.05 48.49
CA GLN A 264 -2.94 5.60 48.10
C GLN A 264 -2.87 7.14 47.95
N GLY A 265 -3.13 7.65 46.74
CA GLY A 265 -3.03 9.08 46.42
C GLY A 265 -1.59 9.63 46.34
N GLN A 266 -0.57 8.78 46.47
CA GLN A 266 0.85 9.12 46.31
C GLN A 266 1.41 8.33 45.12
N SER A 267 1.58 9.00 43.99
CA SER A 267 2.19 8.43 42.77
C SER A 267 3.48 9.14 42.41
N LEU A 268 4.34 8.44 41.68
CA LEU A 268 5.51 9.02 41.04
C LEU A 268 5.24 9.12 39.54
N THR A 269 5.51 10.27 38.95
CA THR A 269 5.38 10.50 37.50
C THR A 269 6.57 11.31 37.01
N TRP A 270 7.17 10.89 35.91
CA TRP A 270 8.26 11.58 35.23
C TRP A 270 8.18 11.32 33.72
N ALA A 271 8.94 12.08 32.94
CA ALA A 271 9.06 11.86 31.50
C ALA A 271 10.52 11.89 31.05
N LEU A 272 10.84 11.05 30.07
CA LEU A 272 12.05 11.13 29.25
C LEU A 272 11.65 11.67 27.89
N VAL A 273 12.33 12.72 27.45
CA VAL A 273 12.03 13.41 26.19
C VAL A 273 13.25 13.35 25.30
N ALA A 274 13.07 12.86 24.06
CA ALA A 274 14.17 12.63 23.14
C ALA A 274 13.85 13.12 21.73
N ASP A 275 14.84 13.65 21.03
CA ASP A 275 14.72 13.96 19.61
C ASP A 275 16.01 13.71 18.84
N VAL A 276 15.93 13.67 17.52
CA VAL A 276 16.99 13.21 16.62
C VAL A 276 17.47 14.31 15.69
N HIS A 277 18.71 14.18 15.22
CA HIS A 277 19.28 14.99 14.14
C HIS A 277 19.24 16.52 14.37
N ARG A 278 19.36 16.97 15.62
CA ARG A 278 19.40 18.38 16.00
C ARG A 278 20.75 19.03 15.66
N THR A 279 20.72 20.23 15.09
CA THR A 279 21.88 21.12 14.94
C THR A 279 22.36 21.65 16.28
N GLN A 280 23.57 22.20 16.32
CA GLN A 280 24.08 22.91 17.50
C GLN A 280 23.17 24.09 17.92
N THR A 281 22.57 24.81 16.97
CA THR A 281 21.64 25.91 17.26
C THR A 281 20.36 25.39 17.94
N GLU A 282 19.78 24.29 17.44
CA GLU A 282 18.60 23.68 18.05
C GLU A 282 18.92 23.09 19.43
N VAL A 283 20.09 22.47 19.62
CA VAL A 283 20.54 21.99 20.93
C VAL A 283 20.68 23.14 21.92
N SER A 284 21.25 24.27 21.48
CA SER A 284 21.40 25.46 22.33
C SER A 284 20.04 26.02 22.74
N ALA A 285 19.12 26.17 21.78
CA ALA A 285 17.76 26.64 22.07
C ALA A 285 17.01 25.71 23.02
N LEU A 286 17.14 24.39 22.84
CA LEU A 286 16.57 23.40 23.76
C LEU A 286 17.18 23.53 25.16
N ALA A 287 18.50 23.71 25.27
CA ALA A 287 19.18 23.84 26.55
C ALA A 287 18.71 25.06 27.36
N ASP A 288 18.35 26.16 26.70
CA ASP A 288 17.83 27.37 27.34
C ASP A 288 16.42 27.19 27.92
N GLN A 289 15.62 26.28 27.37
CA GLN A 289 14.22 26.08 27.76
C GLN A 289 13.93 24.80 28.57
N ALA A 290 14.79 23.77 28.46
CA ALA A 290 14.48 22.42 28.94
C ALA A 290 14.10 22.34 30.43
N ASP A 291 14.77 23.10 31.29
CA ASP A 291 14.52 23.10 32.73
C ASP A 291 13.16 23.73 33.11
N GLY A 292 12.53 24.47 32.18
CA GLY A 292 11.19 25.05 32.35
C GLY A 292 10.05 24.19 31.81
N ILE A 293 10.35 23.10 31.09
CA ILE A 293 9.34 22.21 30.49
C ILE A 293 8.68 21.38 31.60
N SER A 294 7.36 21.30 31.57
CA SER A 294 6.54 20.59 32.56
C SER A 294 5.83 19.37 31.97
N LEU A 295 5.46 18.40 32.82
CA LEU A 295 4.65 17.24 32.40
C LEU A 295 3.32 17.67 31.78
N SER A 296 2.69 18.74 32.28
CA SER A 296 1.46 19.28 31.71
C SER A 296 1.66 19.85 30.32
N GLN A 297 2.78 20.55 30.07
CA GLN A 297 3.09 21.07 28.73
C GLN A 297 3.26 19.92 27.73
N LEU A 298 4.05 18.90 28.07
CA LEU A 298 4.24 17.73 27.21
C LEU A 298 2.92 17.00 26.92
N ARG A 299 2.01 16.96 27.90
CA ARG A 299 0.66 16.42 27.69
C ARG A 299 -0.14 17.26 26.71
N THR A 300 -0.12 18.59 26.83
CA THR A 300 -0.78 19.50 25.89
C THR A 300 -0.24 19.33 24.46
N GLU A 301 1.08 19.19 24.31
CA GLU A 301 1.71 18.96 22.99
C GLU A 301 1.28 17.62 22.37
N ALA A 302 1.17 16.56 23.17
CA ALA A 302 0.62 15.29 22.71
C ALA A 302 -0.84 15.42 22.28
N ASP A 303 -1.67 16.10 23.08
CA ASP A 303 -3.10 16.30 22.79
C ASP A 303 -3.29 17.15 21.52
N ALA A 304 -2.43 18.13 21.25
CA ALA A 304 -2.40 18.86 19.98
C ALA A 304 -2.08 17.96 18.77
N ALA A 305 -1.23 16.93 18.93
CA ALA A 305 -0.99 15.95 17.87
C ALA A 305 -2.26 15.12 17.59
N THR A 306 -3.02 14.76 18.62
CA THR A 306 -4.32 14.08 18.44
C THR A 306 -5.34 14.97 17.74
N GLU A 307 -5.43 16.25 18.10
CA GLU A 307 -6.31 17.23 17.43
C GLU A 307 -5.98 17.35 15.94
N ALA A 308 -4.69 17.46 15.58
CA ALA A 308 -4.27 17.48 14.18
C ALA A 308 -4.66 16.20 13.42
N MET A 309 -4.67 15.04 14.08
CA MET A 309 -5.15 13.78 13.49
C MET A 309 -6.66 13.77 13.28
N HIS A 310 -7.44 14.35 14.20
CA HIS A 310 -8.88 14.55 14.01
C HIS A 310 -9.17 15.48 12.82
N ASP A 311 -8.40 16.56 12.65
CA ASP A 311 -8.55 17.49 11.52
C ASP A 311 -8.23 16.83 10.17
N LEU A 312 -7.23 15.95 10.13
CA LEU A 312 -6.91 15.14 8.95
C LEU A 312 -8.06 14.21 8.56
N LEU A 313 -8.61 13.49 9.54
CA LEU A 313 -9.73 12.57 9.32
C LEU A 313 -11.01 13.30 8.93
N ALA A 314 -11.27 14.47 9.52
CA ALA A 314 -12.45 15.27 9.21
C ALA A 314 -12.50 15.71 7.75
N GLN A 315 -11.35 15.90 7.11
CA GLN A 315 -11.26 16.27 5.70
C GLN A 315 -11.59 15.11 4.76
N THR A 316 -11.45 13.87 5.19
CA THR A 316 -11.48 12.66 4.36
C THR A 316 -12.53 11.65 4.81
N ASP A 317 -13.63 12.16 5.36
CA ASP A 317 -14.77 11.39 5.85
C ASP A 317 -14.42 10.29 6.87
N GLY A 318 -13.39 10.52 7.68
CA GLY A 318 -12.88 9.54 8.66
C GLY A 318 -13.71 9.41 9.93
N HIS A 319 -14.62 10.35 10.20
CA HIS A 319 -15.41 10.34 11.42
C HIS A 319 -16.78 9.70 11.23
N GLN A 320 -17.08 8.71 12.07
CA GLN A 320 -18.37 8.05 12.15
C GLN A 320 -18.78 7.82 13.60
N CYS A 321 -20.09 7.68 13.80
CA CYS A 321 -20.65 7.22 15.06
C CYS A 321 -21.92 6.41 14.77
N SER A 322 -21.85 5.11 15.06
CA SER A 322 -22.93 4.16 14.89
C SER A 322 -23.28 3.50 16.22
N GLY A 323 -24.11 2.45 16.19
CA GLY A 323 -24.31 1.52 17.29
C GLY A 323 -23.09 0.62 17.56
N ASP A 324 -22.11 0.58 16.65
CA ASP A 324 -20.92 -0.25 16.73
C ASP A 324 -19.62 0.58 16.82
N PRO A 325 -19.09 0.81 18.03
CA PRO A 325 -17.89 1.63 18.21
C PRO A 325 -16.62 1.03 17.60
N VAL A 326 -16.55 -0.30 17.48
CA VAL A 326 -15.37 -0.98 16.93
C VAL A 326 -15.30 -0.72 15.43
N LEU A 327 -16.44 -0.78 14.74
CA LEU A 327 -16.56 -0.41 13.34
C LEU A 327 -16.23 1.06 13.10
N ASP A 328 -16.72 1.97 13.94
CA ASP A 328 -16.44 3.41 13.85
C ASP A 328 -14.92 3.69 13.87
N ILE A 329 -14.19 3.05 14.79
CA ILE A 329 -12.74 3.20 14.95
C ILE A 329 -11.98 2.51 13.83
N HIS A 330 -12.45 1.34 13.38
CA HIS A 330 -11.84 0.64 12.26
C HIS A 330 -11.91 1.47 10.97
N HIS A 331 -13.05 2.13 10.71
CA HIS A 331 -13.19 3.09 9.62
C HIS A 331 -12.19 4.25 9.73
N ALA A 332 -12.06 4.86 10.92
CA ALA A 332 -11.10 5.94 11.14
C ALA A 332 -9.64 5.49 10.88
N SER A 333 -9.27 4.28 11.34
CA SER A 333 -7.96 3.67 11.10
C SER A 333 -7.71 3.42 9.61
N ASN A 334 -8.71 2.89 8.90
CA ASN A 334 -8.65 2.65 7.45
C ASN A 334 -8.49 3.97 6.66
N THR A 335 -9.27 5.01 7.00
CA THR A 335 -9.14 6.34 6.41
C THR A 335 -7.74 6.90 6.63
N LEU A 336 -7.23 6.80 7.85
CA LEU A 336 -5.90 7.27 8.18
C LEU A 336 -4.82 6.58 7.34
N PHE A 337 -4.80 5.26 7.28
CA PHE A 337 -3.79 4.53 6.50
C PHE A 337 -3.92 4.77 4.99
N ASN A 338 -5.13 5.00 4.48
CA ASN A 338 -5.34 5.45 3.10
C ASN A 338 -4.67 6.81 2.85
N ASN A 339 -4.90 7.77 3.74
CA ASN A 339 -4.33 9.11 3.65
C ASN A 339 -2.81 9.11 3.80
N MET A 340 -2.27 8.30 4.71
CA MET A 340 -0.83 8.17 4.91
C MET A 340 -0.12 7.62 3.67
N ARG A 341 -0.79 6.78 2.88
CA ARG A 341 -0.20 6.13 1.69
C ARG A 341 -0.44 6.92 0.39
N GLY A 342 -1.61 7.56 0.24
CA GLY A 342 -2.00 8.31 -0.95
C GLY A 342 -1.86 9.84 -0.86
N GLY A 343 -1.74 10.39 0.35
CA GLY A 343 -1.80 11.82 0.62
C GLY A 343 -3.21 12.41 0.57
N ILE A 344 -3.34 13.66 1.00
CA ILE A 344 -4.59 14.43 0.97
C ILE A 344 -4.35 15.85 0.44
N PRO A 345 -5.36 16.55 -0.11
CA PRO A 345 -5.24 17.97 -0.46
C PRO A 345 -4.87 18.84 0.74
N VAL A 346 -4.11 19.92 0.52
CA VAL A 346 -3.67 20.83 1.59
C VAL A 346 -4.81 21.54 2.32
N GLU A 347 -5.84 21.98 1.58
CA GLU A 347 -7.00 22.70 2.10
C GLU A 347 -8.25 22.45 1.23
N ALA A 348 -8.70 21.19 1.18
CA ALA A 348 -9.83 20.74 0.36
C ALA A 348 -9.76 21.17 -1.12
N GLU A 349 -10.35 22.31 -1.49
CA GLU A 349 -10.36 22.86 -2.85
C GLU A 349 -9.44 24.06 -3.05
N ARG A 350 -8.88 24.62 -1.97
CA ARG A 350 -7.97 25.76 -2.03
C ARG A 350 -6.52 25.29 -2.16
N LEU A 351 -5.74 26.06 -2.89
CA LEU A 351 -4.33 25.78 -3.17
C LEU A 351 -3.47 27.04 -3.07
N PRO A 352 -2.20 26.92 -2.60
CA PRO A 352 -1.27 28.02 -2.56
C PRO A 352 -0.72 28.31 -3.96
N TRP A 353 -0.79 29.58 -4.37
CA TRP A 353 -0.36 30.03 -5.70
C TRP A 353 1.13 29.81 -5.92
N GLY A 354 1.97 30.16 -4.95
CA GLY A 354 3.42 30.00 -5.04
C GLY A 354 3.87 28.55 -5.25
N ASP A 355 3.16 27.57 -4.67
CA ASP A 355 3.44 26.15 -4.89
C ASP A 355 3.05 25.70 -6.30
N PHE A 356 1.95 26.25 -6.85
CA PHE A 356 1.57 26.05 -8.24
C PHE A 356 2.61 26.66 -9.20
N LEU A 357 3.13 27.86 -8.91
CA LEU A 357 4.23 28.46 -9.68
C LEU A 357 5.48 27.57 -9.69
N ALA A 358 5.87 27.06 -8.51
CA ALA A 358 7.01 26.15 -8.38
C ALA A 358 6.78 24.85 -9.16
N PHE A 359 5.56 24.30 -9.11
CA PHE A 359 5.17 23.14 -9.92
C PHE A 359 5.32 23.43 -11.41
N MET A 360 4.76 24.54 -11.91
CA MET A 360 4.85 24.91 -13.32
C MET A 360 6.31 25.01 -13.80
N GLY A 361 7.17 25.69 -13.02
CA GLY A 361 8.59 25.81 -13.32
C GLY A 361 9.36 24.48 -13.28
N GLN A 362 8.98 23.57 -12.39
CA GLN A 362 9.56 22.22 -12.32
C GLN A 362 9.12 21.33 -13.49
N ARG A 363 7.83 21.41 -13.85
CA ARG A 363 7.23 20.55 -14.86
C ARG A 363 7.62 20.96 -16.28
N ASN A 364 7.42 22.23 -16.61
CA ASN A 364 7.64 22.73 -17.97
C ASN A 364 8.05 24.21 -17.98
N GLN A 365 9.35 24.46 -18.08
CA GLN A 365 9.93 25.79 -18.08
C GLN A 365 9.49 26.64 -19.28
N LEU A 366 9.21 26.02 -20.43
CA LEU A 366 8.73 26.75 -21.61
C LEU A 366 7.30 27.27 -21.41
N VAL A 367 6.40 26.42 -20.94
CA VAL A 367 5.01 26.82 -20.63
C VAL A 367 5.00 27.86 -19.52
N ALA A 368 5.79 27.67 -18.45
CA ALA A 368 5.92 28.64 -17.38
C ALA A 368 6.43 30.00 -17.89
N THR A 369 7.43 30.01 -18.77
CA THR A 369 7.97 31.25 -19.36
C THR A 369 6.96 31.93 -20.28
N LYS A 370 6.27 31.16 -21.12
CA LYS A 370 5.25 31.66 -22.06
C LYS A 370 4.11 32.36 -21.33
N HIS A 371 3.70 31.84 -20.17
CA HIS A 371 2.59 32.34 -19.36
C HIS A 371 3.04 33.15 -18.13
N ALA A 372 4.30 33.61 -18.10
CA ALA A 372 4.86 34.33 -16.95
C ALA A 372 4.00 35.54 -16.54
N GLY A 373 3.44 36.28 -17.50
CA GLY A 373 2.58 37.43 -17.20
C GLY A 373 1.30 37.09 -16.41
N TRP A 374 0.67 35.94 -16.68
CA TRP A 374 -0.49 35.48 -15.89
C TRP A 374 -0.03 34.86 -14.56
N LEU A 375 1.03 34.05 -14.57
CA LEU A 375 1.61 33.43 -13.38
C LEU A 375 2.06 34.48 -12.35
N GLU A 376 2.66 35.59 -12.80
CA GLU A 376 3.12 36.70 -11.97
C GLU A 376 2.02 37.73 -11.65
N SER A 377 0.80 37.54 -12.16
CA SER A 377 -0.33 38.45 -11.89
C SER A 377 -0.81 38.42 -10.44
N ARG A 378 -0.41 37.40 -9.68
CA ARG A 378 -0.72 37.21 -8.26
C ARG A 378 0.56 37.04 -7.46
N PRO A 379 0.58 37.52 -6.20
CA PRO A 379 1.74 37.33 -5.35
C PRO A 379 1.88 35.84 -4.94
N PRO A 380 3.11 35.32 -4.70
CA PRO A 380 3.33 33.91 -4.38
C PRO A 380 2.64 33.39 -3.11
N ASP A 381 2.29 34.27 -2.17
CA ASP A 381 1.56 33.97 -0.94
C ASP A 381 0.03 33.93 -1.13
N ALA A 382 -0.47 34.25 -2.32
CA ALA A 382 -1.89 34.17 -2.65
C ALA A 382 -2.41 32.72 -2.64
N TRP A 383 -3.72 32.60 -2.48
CA TRP A 383 -4.46 31.33 -2.57
C TRP A 383 -5.59 31.49 -3.57
N CYS A 384 -5.91 30.43 -4.30
CA CYS A 384 -7.11 30.35 -5.12
C CYS A 384 -7.78 28.98 -4.96
N THR A 385 -8.99 28.86 -5.48
CA THR A 385 -9.67 27.58 -5.59
C THR A 385 -9.25 26.85 -6.86
N ARG A 386 -9.35 25.52 -6.83
CA ARG A 386 -9.15 24.64 -8.00
C ARG A 386 -10.02 25.07 -9.19
N THR A 387 -11.28 25.43 -8.95
CA THR A 387 -12.21 25.88 -9.99
C THR A 387 -11.80 27.21 -10.63
N GLU A 388 -11.37 28.19 -9.83
CA GLU A 388 -10.84 29.46 -10.34
C GLU A 388 -9.58 29.22 -11.19
N LEU A 389 -8.64 28.42 -10.67
CA LEU A 389 -7.40 28.09 -11.37
C LEU A 389 -7.69 27.45 -12.74
N LEU A 390 -8.58 26.45 -12.80
CA LEU A 390 -8.95 25.79 -14.05
C LEU A 390 -9.63 26.75 -15.03
N SER A 391 -10.57 27.57 -14.56
CA SER A 391 -11.26 28.55 -15.41
C SER A 391 -10.29 29.57 -16.00
N GLU A 392 -9.34 30.04 -15.19
CA GLU A 392 -8.33 30.99 -15.63
C GLU A 392 -7.35 30.36 -16.62
N ALA A 393 -6.86 29.15 -16.35
CA ALA A 393 -5.98 28.42 -17.25
C ALA A 393 -6.66 28.16 -18.61
N GLN A 394 -7.95 27.81 -18.60
CA GLN A 394 -8.74 27.62 -19.81
C GLN A 394 -8.86 28.93 -20.61
N SER A 395 -8.97 30.09 -19.95
CA SER A 395 -9.03 31.39 -20.62
C SER A 395 -7.74 31.82 -21.33
N GLN A 396 -6.60 31.17 -21.02
CA GLN A 396 -5.31 31.43 -21.70
C GLN A 396 -5.20 30.72 -23.06
N ASP A 397 -6.18 29.89 -23.43
CA ASP A 397 -6.26 29.18 -24.72
C ASP A 397 -4.98 28.38 -25.05
N ASP A 398 -4.42 27.71 -24.04
CA ASP A 398 -3.24 26.86 -24.16
C ASP A 398 -3.47 25.50 -23.51
N LEU A 399 -3.56 24.46 -24.34
CA LEU A 399 -3.82 23.10 -23.88
C LEU A 399 -2.68 22.54 -23.02
N GLN A 400 -1.43 22.96 -23.21
CA GLN A 400 -0.33 22.51 -22.35
C GLN A 400 -0.43 23.12 -20.95
N LEU A 401 -0.83 24.39 -20.87
CA LEU A 401 -1.12 25.01 -19.57
C LEU A 401 -2.31 24.32 -18.89
N LEU A 402 -3.38 24.04 -19.63
CA LEU A 402 -4.56 23.38 -19.08
C LEU A 402 -4.24 21.95 -18.59
N ARG A 403 -3.48 21.18 -19.37
CA ARG A 403 -2.98 19.84 -18.97
C ARG A 403 -2.22 19.90 -17.65
N LEU A 404 -1.24 20.80 -17.54
CA LEU A 404 -0.43 20.94 -16.33
C LEU A 404 -1.27 21.36 -15.13
N THR A 405 -2.23 22.26 -15.35
CA THR A 405 -3.19 22.68 -14.32
C THR A 405 -4.01 21.50 -13.77
N TYR A 406 -4.48 20.60 -14.64
CA TYR A 406 -5.16 19.37 -14.20
C TYR A 406 -4.21 18.37 -13.52
N GLU A 407 -2.94 18.29 -13.92
CA GLU A 407 -1.98 17.39 -13.27
C GLU A 407 -1.47 17.89 -11.91
N TYR A 408 -1.73 19.16 -11.58
CA TYR A 408 -1.36 19.72 -10.29
C TYR A 408 -2.24 19.16 -9.17
N LEU A 409 -1.58 18.54 -8.18
CA LEU A 409 -2.20 17.96 -6.99
C LEU A 409 -1.46 18.54 -5.77
N PRO A 410 -2.03 19.52 -5.04
CA PRO A 410 -1.42 20.17 -3.89
C PRO A 410 -1.49 19.29 -2.64
N PHE A 411 -0.96 18.07 -2.74
CA PHE A 411 -1.15 17.02 -1.75
C PHE A 411 0.01 16.97 -0.76
N TRP A 412 -0.29 16.55 0.46
CA TRP A 412 0.68 16.34 1.54
C TRP A 412 0.33 15.08 2.33
N PHE A 413 1.10 14.78 3.38
CA PHE A 413 0.92 13.65 4.32
C PHE A 413 1.17 12.24 3.75
N GLY A 414 1.12 12.07 2.42
CA GLY A 414 1.44 10.83 1.72
C GLY A 414 2.91 10.43 1.86
N ARG A 415 3.18 9.15 2.11
CA ARG A 415 4.52 8.55 2.15
C ARG A 415 4.51 7.12 1.60
N ARG A 416 5.69 6.63 1.21
CA ARG A 416 5.89 5.20 0.96
C ARG A 416 5.75 4.37 2.24
N HIS A 417 5.20 3.17 2.11
CA HIS A 417 4.84 2.28 3.21
C HIS A 417 5.97 1.31 3.58
N GLY A 418 7.19 1.83 3.71
CA GLY A 418 8.33 1.09 4.23
C GLY A 418 8.34 1.05 5.75
N ASP A 419 8.67 -0.10 6.32
CA ASP A 419 8.73 -0.34 7.77
C ASP A 419 9.55 -1.63 8.09
N PRO A 420 9.85 -1.94 9.36
CA PRO A 420 10.62 -3.12 9.75
C PRO A 420 10.12 -4.48 9.22
N SER A 421 8.82 -4.60 8.96
CA SER A 421 8.20 -5.81 8.38
C SER A 421 8.10 -5.76 6.84
N ARG A 422 8.45 -4.62 6.25
CA ARG A 422 8.56 -4.36 4.79
C ARG A 422 9.92 -3.72 4.45
N PRO A 423 11.06 -4.36 4.83
CA PRO A 423 12.38 -3.70 4.82
C PRO A 423 12.91 -3.38 3.41
N TRP A 424 12.35 -3.98 2.36
CA TRP A 424 12.69 -3.67 0.96
C TRP A 424 12.08 -2.34 0.47
N ASN A 425 11.10 -1.79 1.20
CA ASN A 425 10.52 -0.48 0.91
C ASN A 425 11.21 0.59 1.74
N VAL A 426 11.86 1.55 1.07
CA VAL A 426 12.37 2.75 1.75
C VAL A 426 11.24 3.76 1.92
N PHE A 427 11.04 4.22 3.16
CA PHE A 427 10.08 5.28 3.48
C PHE A 427 10.77 6.61 3.75
N ASN A 428 10.05 7.71 3.48
CA ASN A 428 10.53 9.07 3.67
C ASN A 428 9.34 10.01 3.91
N ILE A 429 9.16 10.43 5.16
CA ILE A 429 8.05 11.24 5.66
C ILE A 429 8.50 12.70 5.66
N ARG A 430 8.22 13.42 4.57
CA ARG A 430 8.55 14.84 4.44
C ARG A 430 7.27 15.65 4.36
N VAL A 431 6.78 16.08 5.51
CA VAL A 431 5.57 16.92 5.60
C VAL A 431 5.88 18.39 5.80
N ARG A 432 7.15 18.75 6.06
CA ARG A 432 7.60 20.14 6.18
C ARG A 432 8.81 20.46 5.29
N HIS A 433 8.95 21.74 4.99
CA HIS A 433 10.18 22.35 4.49
C HIS A 433 11.11 22.70 5.67
N GLU A 434 12.36 23.06 5.38
CA GLU A 434 13.34 23.46 6.41
C GLU A 434 12.91 24.73 7.18
N ASP A 435 12.09 25.58 6.58
CA ASP A 435 11.51 26.77 7.22
C ASP A 435 10.28 26.46 8.09
N GLY A 436 9.89 25.19 8.21
CA GLY A 436 8.75 24.72 8.98
C GLY A 436 7.40 24.79 8.25
N SER A 437 7.34 25.39 7.05
CA SER A 437 6.13 25.41 6.22
C SER A 437 5.76 24.01 5.72
N ARG A 438 4.48 23.80 5.38
CA ARG A 438 3.99 22.49 4.93
C ARG A 438 4.54 22.16 3.54
N ARG A 439 5.13 20.98 3.40
CA ARG A 439 5.64 20.48 2.12
C ARG A 439 4.56 19.75 1.34
N LEU A 440 4.27 20.24 0.14
CA LEU A 440 3.30 19.62 -0.76
C LEU A 440 4.02 18.68 -1.72
N ALA A 441 4.09 17.40 -1.37
CA ALA A 441 4.68 16.37 -2.20
C ALA A 441 3.95 15.04 -2.02
N TYR A 442 3.99 14.23 -3.07
CA TYR A 442 3.52 12.86 -3.06
C TYR A 442 4.45 12.00 -3.92
N GLU A 443 4.62 10.75 -3.51
CA GLU A 443 5.25 9.70 -4.29
C GLU A 443 4.57 8.37 -3.99
N GLY A 444 4.40 7.54 -5.01
CA GLY A 444 3.81 6.23 -4.82
C GLY A 444 4.01 5.34 -6.04
N ASN A 445 4.12 4.05 -5.78
CA ASN A 445 4.03 3.06 -6.84
C ASN A 445 2.66 3.18 -7.52
N TRP A 446 2.62 2.96 -8.82
CA TRP A 446 1.45 3.20 -9.67
C TRP A 446 0.14 2.65 -9.08
N ARG A 447 0.10 1.34 -8.85
CA ARG A 447 -1.07 0.65 -8.29
C ARG A 447 -1.45 1.19 -6.91
N ASP A 448 -0.49 1.36 -6.02
CA ASP A 448 -0.77 1.77 -4.63
C ASP A 448 -1.45 3.13 -4.60
N ILE A 449 -0.89 4.13 -5.29
CA ILE A 449 -1.36 5.52 -5.21
C ILE A 449 -2.71 5.70 -5.89
N PHE A 450 -2.93 5.10 -7.08
CA PHE A 450 -4.22 5.20 -7.77
C PHE A 450 -5.33 4.44 -7.04
N GLN A 451 -5.02 3.34 -6.36
CA GLN A 451 -5.97 2.68 -5.48
C GLN A 451 -6.35 3.54 -4.27
N ASN A 452 -5.40 4.27 -3.66
CA ASN A 452 -5.73 5.18 -2.57
C ASN A 452 -6.52 6.39 -3.05
N TRP A 453 -6.23 6.90 -4.24
CA TRP A 453 -6.93 8.02 -4.86
C TRP A 453 -8.35 7.68 -5.31
N GLU A 454 -8.65 6.41 -5.65
CA GLU A 454 -10.03 5.94 -5.84
C GLU A 454 -10.87 6.17 -4.59
N ALA A 455 -10.38 5.73 -3.41
CA ALA A 455 -11.08 5.97 -2.15
C ALA A 455 -11.12 7.45 -1.78
N LEU A 456 -10.01 8.19 -1.97
CA LEU A 456 -9.96 9.63 -1.70
C LEU A 456 -10.95 10.41 -2.58
N GLY A 457 -11.15 10.00 -3.83
CA GLY A 457 -12.10 10.61 -4.76
C GLY A 457 -13.57 10.53 -4.29
N LEU A 458 -13.90 9.62 -3.38
CA LEU A 458 -15.22 9.56 -2.75
C LEU A 458 -15.46 10.75 -1.80
N SER A 459 -14.41 11.19 -1.09
CA SER A 459 -14.45 12.31 -0.14
C SER A 459 -14.05 13.64 -0.79
N HIS A 460 -13.30 13.59 -1.89
CA HIS A 460 -12.83 14.74 -2.64
C HIS A 460 -13.18 14.62 -4.14
N PRO A 461 -14.48 14.62 -4.51
CA PRO A 461 -14.93 14.37 -5.88
C PRO A 461 -14.35 15.34 -6.92
N GLY A 462 -14.10 16.59 -6.55
CA GLY A 462 -13.50 17.60 -7.42
C GLY A 462 -12.10 17.23 -7.97
N TRP A 463 -11.39 16.30 -7.33
CA TRP A 463 -10.04 15.88 -7.73
C TRP A 463 -10.00 14.63 -8.61
N VAL A 464 -11.14 13.95 -8.84
CA VAL A 464 -11.19 12.72 -9.64
C VAL A 464 -10.71 12.95 -11.07
N ASP A 465 -11.11 14.07 -11.67
CA ASP A 465 -10.66 14.52 -12.99
C ASP A 465 -9.13 14.67 -13.04
N HIS A 466 -8.53 15.21 -11.98
CA HIS A 466 -7.07 15.37 -11.88
C HIS A 466 -6.36 14.01 -11.79
N PHE A 467 -6.93 13.04 -11.06
CA PHE A 467 -6.40 11.67 -10.98
C PHE A 467 -6.43 10.97 -12.33
N ILE A 468 -7.52 11.12 -13.10
CA ILE A 468 -7.64 10.59 -14.46
C ILE A 468 -6.57 11.20 -15.35
N LEU A 469 -6.41 12.54 -15.35
CA LEU A 469 -5.42 13.20 -16.20
C LEU A 469 -3.99 12.77 -15.83
N LYS A 470 -3.67 12.69 -14.54
CA LYS A 470 -2.37 12.19 -14.08
C LYS A 470 -2.12 10.75 -14.55
N PHE A 471 -3.13 9.88 -14.48
CA PHE A 471 -3.06 8.49 -14.93
C PHE A 471 -2.81 8.41 -16.44
N VAL A 472 -3.67 9.04 -17.24
CA VAL A 472 -3.60 8.87 -18.69
C VAL A 472 -2.37 9.56 -19.26
N ASN A 473 -1.98 10.74 -18.80
CA ASN A 473 -0.78 11.41 -19.32
C ASN A 473 0.52 10.67 -18.99
N ALA A 474 0.53 9.90 -17.90
CA ALA A 474 1.66 9.03 -17.55
C ALA A 474 1.61 7.65 -18.26
N THR A 475 0.58 7.36 -19.06
CA THR A 475 0.51 6.13 -19.88
C THR A 475 1.42 6.26 -21.10
N THR A 476 2.15 5.20 -21.46
CA THR A 476 3.11 5.15 -22.58
C THR A 476 2.42 4.94 -23.93
N LEU A 477 3.13 5.22 -25.04
CA LEU A 477 2.60 5.06 -26.40
C LEU A 477 2.11 3.63 -26.72
N ASP A 478 2.70 2.63 -26.08
CA ASP A 478 2.37 1.21 -26.23
C ASP A 478 1.35 0.69 -25.19
N GLY A 479 0.73 1.59 -24.41
CA GLY A 479 -0.39 1.26 -23.52
C GLY A 479 0.01 0.63 -22.19
N PHE A 480 1.17 1.04 -21.65
CA PHE A 480 1.66 0.69 -20.32
C PHE A 480 1.96 1.95 -19.51
N ASN A 481 2.80 1.85 -18.48
CA ASN A 481 3.12 2.97 -17.60
C ASN A 481 4.44 2.77 -16.86
N PRO A 482 5.07 3.86 -16.40
CA PRO A 482 6.16 3.80 -15.44
C PRO A 482 5.70 3.17 -14.11
N TYR A 483 6.67 2.70 -13.33
CA TYR A 483 6.41 2.06 -12.04
C TYR A 483 5.94 3.05 -10.97
N ARG A 484 6.39 4.32 -11.01
CA ARG A 484 6.14 5.30 -9.95
C ARG A 484 5.60 6.63 -10.49
N ILE A 485 4.67 7.20 -9.72
CA ILE A 485 4.14 8.55 -9.88
C ILE A 485 4.67 9.44 -8.77
N THR A 486 5.08 10.66 -9.12
CA THR A 486 5.52 11.69 -8.18
C THR A 486 4.90 13.04 -8.53
N ARG A 487 5.04 14.02 -7.63
CA ARG A 487 4.75 15.42 -7.93
C ARG A 487 5.50 15.90 -9.18
N GLU A 488 6.76 15.50 -9.32
CA GLU A 488 7.60 15.89 -10.45
C GLU A 488 7.12 15.26 -11.75
N GLY A 489 6.46 14.10 -11.71
CA GLY A 489 5.92 13.45 -12.90
C GLY A 489 5.99 11.94 -12.77
N ILE A 490 6.97 11.34 -13.43
CA ILE A 490 7.14 9.90 -13.57
C ILE A 490 8.58 9.47 -13.30
N ASP A 491 8.73 8.27 -12.74
CA ASP A 491 10.00 7.57 -12.60
C ASP A 491 9.86 6.12 -13.07
N TRP A 492 10.86 5.62 -13.79
CA TRP A 492 10.97 4.22 -14.24
C TRP A 492 12.18 3.53 -13.61
N GLU A 493 12.18 2.20 -13.63
CA GLU A 493 13.31 1.40 -13.18
C GLU A 493 14.41 1.38 -14.24
N VAL A 494 15.68 1.46 -13.81
CA VAL A 494 16.86 1.36 -14.66
C VAL A 494 17.60 0.08 -14.29
N PRO A 495 18.13 -0.70 -15.25
CA PRO A 495 18.85 -1.93 -14.95
C PRO A 495 20.05 -1.70 -14.02
N GLU A 496 20.17 -2.53 -12.98
CA GLU A 496 21.34 -2.57 -12.08
C GLU A 496 22.03 -3.94 -12.19
N PRO A 497 23.11 -4.08 -12.99
CA PRO A 497 23.69 -5.38 -13.35
C PRO A 497 24.11 -6.26 -12.16
N ASP A 498 24.53 -5.63 -11.05
CA ASP A 498 25.01 -6.32 -9.85
C ASP A 498 23.90 -6.55 -8.81
N ASN A 499 22.67 -6.12 -9.09
CA ASN A 499 21.52 -6.30 -8.20
C ASN A 499 20.58 -7.38 -8.77
N PRO A 500 20.61 -8.62 -8.25
CA PRO A 500 19.75 -9.71 -8.75
C PRO A 500 18.25 -9.47 -8.48
N TRP A 501 17.89 -8.46 -7.69
CA TRP A 501 16.51 -8.03 -7.45
C TRP A 501 16.07 -6.87 -8.35
N SER A 502 16.98 -6.33 -9.17
CA SER A 502 16.66 -5.32 -10.17
C SER A 502 16.28 -5.99 -11.49
N ASN A 503 15.15 -5.59 -12.03
CA ASN A 503 14.71 -5.96 -13.37
C ASN A 503 14.01 -4.72 -13.96
N ILE A 504 13.54 -4.76 -15.21
CA ILE A 504 12.65 -3.74 -15.79
C ILE A 504 11.42 -4.41 -16.41
N GLY A 505 10.34 -3.66 -16.60
CA GLY A 505 9.17 -4.14 -17.33
C GLY A 505 7.89 -3.41 -16.96
N TYR A 506 6.77 -3.94 -17.44
CA TYR A 506 5.44 -3.38 -17.22
C TYR A 506 4.52 -4.40 -16.57
N TRP A 507 3.90 -4.04 -15.45
CA TRP A 507 2.92 -4.90 -14.78
C TRP A 507 1.62 -4.95 -15.59
N GLY A 508 1.07 -6.16 -15.78
CA GLY A 508 -0.08 -6.39 -16.67
C GLY A 508 -1.38 -5.75 -16.19
N ASP A 509 -1.56 -5.62 -14.88
CA ASP A 509 -2.79 -5.12 -14.25
C ASP A 509 -2.86 -3.60 -14.12
N HIS A 510 -1.72 -2.89 -14.23
CA HIS A 510 -1.59 -1.47 -13.91
C HIS A 510 -2.51 -0.52 -14.70
N GLN A 511 -3.01 -0.92 -15.86
CA GLN A 511 -3.81 -0.03 -16.72
C GLN A 511 -5.32 -0.16 -16.45
N ILE A 512 -5.87 -1.32 -16.78
CA ILE A 512 -7.31 -1.46 -17.03
C ILE A 512 -8.16 -1.25 -15.78
N THR A 513 -7.96 -2.06 -14.74
CA THR A 513 -8.86 -2.07 -13.57
C THR A 513 -8.83 -0.74 -12.81
N TYR A 514 -7.65 -0.16 -12.64
CA TYR A 514 -7.47 1.09 -11.89
C TYR A 514 -8.04 2.30 -12.64
N LEU A 515 -7.84 2.37 -13.96
CA LEU A 515 -8.45 3.42 -14.78
C LEU A 515 -9.98 3.28 -14.80
N SER A 516 -10.52 2.06 -14.98
CA SER A 516 -11.97 1.83 -14.97
C SER A 516 -12.64 2.42 -13.74
N ARG A 517 -12.06 2.20 -12.54
CA ARG A 517 -12.62 2.71 -11.29
C ARG A 517 -12.68 4.23 -11.23
N LEU A 518 -11.64 4.92 -11.72
CA LEU A 518 -11.62 6.38 -11.78
C LEU A 518 -12.63 6.92 -12.81
N LEU A 519 -12.73 6.28 -13.98
CA LEU A 519 -13.69 6.67 -15.02
C LEU A 519 -15.14 6.46 -14.56
N GLU A 520 -15.46 5.34 -13.91
CA GLU A 520 -16.78 5.06 -13.32
C GLU A 520 -17.13 6.09 -12.25
N LEU A 521 -16.18 6.42 -11.37
CA LEU A 521 -16.37 7.46 -10.36
C LEU A 521 -16.62 8.82 -11.00
N SER A 522 -15.82 9.23 -12.00
CA SER A 522 -16.03 10.50 -12.72
C SER A 522 -17.40 10.54 -13.40
N ALA A 523 -17.80 9.48 -14.11
CA ALA A 523 -19.11 9.39 -14.76
C ALA A 523 -20.27 9.50 -13.76
N SER A 524 -20.11 8.94 -12.55
CA SER A 524 -21.12 9.02 -11.49
C SER A 524 -21.30 10.44 -10.93
N ILE A 525 -20.24 11.25 -10.96
CA ILE A 525 -20.19 12.64 -10.45
C ILE A 525 -20.63 13.63 -11.54
N ASN A 526 -20.09 13.50 -12.75
CA ASN A 526 -20.42 14.32 -13.90
C ASN A 526 -20.38 13.49 -15.20
N PRO A 527 -21.54 13.01 -15.69
CA PRO A 527 -21.60 12.09 -16.82
C PRO A 527 -21.08 12.69 -18.13
N ASP A 528 -21.12 14.02 -18.26
CA ASP A 528 -20.74 14.71 -19.50
C ASP A 528 -19.23 15.01 -19.58
N ARG A 529 -18.52 15.04 -18.43
CA ARG A 529 -17.15 15.55 -18.34
C ARG A 529 -16.18 14.87 -19.31
N MET A 530 -16.16 13.55 -19.33
CA MET A 530 -15.24 12.80 -20.15
C MET A 530 -15.55 12.94 -21.65
N ARG A 531 -16.82 13.12 -22.01
CA ARG A 531 -17.24 13.34 -23.40
C ARG A 531 -16.68 14.65 -23.96
N GLU A 532 -16.58 15.68 -23.13
CA GLU A 532 -15.97 16.97 -23.49
C GLU A 532 -14.48 16.86 -23.88
N TRP A 533 -13.78 15.82 -23.44
CA TRP A 533 -12.35 15.64 -23.72
C TRP A 533 -12.03 14.70 -24.88
N LEU A 534 -13.01 13.91 -25.35
CA LEU A 534 -12.77 12.79 -26.28
C LEU A 534 -11.94 13.20 -27.50
N SER A 535 -12.23 14.35 -28.09
CA SER A 535 -11.57 14.88 -29.29
C SER A 535 -10.55 16.00 -29.02
N VAL A 536 -10.33 16.37 -27.74
CA VAL A 536 -9.44 17.48 -27.37
C VAL A 536 -7.99 17.01 -27.31
N PRO A 537 -7.06 17.56 -28.12
CA PRO A 537 -5.65 17.14 -28.16
C PRO A 537 -4.83 17.76 -27.01
N MET A 538 -5.26 17.54 -25.77
CA MET A 538 -4.60 18.08 -24.57
C MET A 538 -3.64 17.07 -23.91
N PHE A 539 -3.74 15.79 -24.25
CA PHE A 539 -3.08 14.72 -23.51
C PHE A 539 -1.69 14.40 -24.06
N SER A 540 -0.91 13.65 -23.30
CA SER A 540 0.48 13.30 -23.62
C SER A 540 0.78 11.81 -23.36
N PHE A 541 1.98 11.35 -23.70
CA PHE A 541 2.47 10.03 -23.35
C PHE A 541 3.76 10.10 -22.55
N ALA A 542 3.93 9.18 -21.61
CA ALA A 542 5.21 8.93 -20.97
C ALA A 542 6.21 8.33 -21.97
N ASP A 543 7.46 8.80 -21.93
CA ASP A 543 8.55 8.34 -22.79
C ASP A 543 9.49 7.40 -22.04
N VAL A 544 8.93 6.29 -21.55
CA VAL A 544 9.70 5.26 -20.83
C VAL A 544 10.63 4.54 -21.83
N PRO A 545 11.94 4.39 -21.53
CA PRO A 545 12.94 3.84 -22.44
C PRO A 545 12.93 2.30 -22.48
N TYR A 546 11.74 1.71 -22.61
CA TYR A 546 11.55 0.26 -22.71
C TYR A 546 11.08 -0.10 -24.11
N ALA A 547 11.85 -0.94 -24.80
CA ALA A 547 11.54 -1.43 -26.13
C ALA A 547 11.11 -2.90 -26.05
N LEU A 548 9.84 -3.17 -26.36
CA LEU A 548 9.35 -4.55 -26.49
C LEU A 548 9.92 -5.20 -27.76
N LYS A 549 10.33 -6.47 -27.65
CA LYS A 549 10.82 -7.26 -28.79
C LYS A 549 9.73 -7.60 -29.80
N SER A 550 10.13 -8.04 -31.00
CA SER A 550 9.21 -8.49 -32.06
C SER A 550 8.32 -9.65 -31.58
N HIS A 551 7.14 -9.82 -32.17
CA HIS A 551 6.22 -10.90 -31.83
C HIS A 551 6.88 -12.28 -31.96
N GLN A 552 7.70 -12.48 -32.99
CA GLN A 552 8.43 -13.73 -33.19
C GLN A 552 9.42 -14.01 -32.04
N GLU A 553 10.15 -12.98 -31.58
CA GLU A 553 11.04 -13.11 -30.42
C GLU A 553 10.29 -13.35 -29.12
N LEU A 554 9.13 -12.71 -28.93
CA LEU A 554 8.26 -12.94 -27.76
C LEU A 554 7.76 -14.39 -27.72
N VAL A 555 7.33 -14.94 -28.85
CA VAL A 555 6.92 -16.35 -28.94
C VAL A 555 8.09 -17.28 -28.64
N ALA A 556 9.30 -16.93 -29.10
CA ALA A 556 10.48 -17.76 -28.92
C ALA A 556 10.98 -17.76 -27.47
N ASP A 557 11.00 -16.61 -26.79
CA ASP A 557 11.34 -16.49 -25.37
C ASP A 557 10.60 -15.32 -24.70
N PRO A 558 9.40 -15.54 -24.14
CA PRO A 558 8.60 -14.46 -23.57
C PRO A 558 9.12 -13.94 -22.23
N ARG A 559 10.14 -14.59 -21.64
CA ARG A 559 10.78 -14.10 -20.40
C ARG A 559 11.81 -13.02 -20.66
N GLN A 560 12.28 -12.87 -21.90
CA GLN A 560 13.16 -11.79 -22.33
C GLN A 560 12.45 -10.92 -23.35
N SER A 561 11.42 -10.21 -22.91
CA SER A 561 10.51 -9.49 -23.80
C SER A 561 10.79 -8.01 -23.97
N ILE A 562 11.59 -7.39 -23.10
CA ILE A 562 11.85 -5.94 -23.08
C ILE A 562 13.34 -5.67 -23.02
N LEU A 563 13.81 -4.76 -23.87
CA LEU A 563 15.15 -4.18 -23.86
C LEU A 563 15.10 -2.78 -23.26
N PHE A 564 16.16 -2.38 -22.56
CA PHE A 564 16.34 -0.99 -22.13
C PHE A 564 17.01 -0.19 -23.25
N ASP A 565 16.34 0.87 -23.72
CA ASP A 565 16.86 1.77 -24.74
C ASP A 565 17.68 2.89 -24.08
N TRP A 566 18.99 2.68 -24.01
CA TRP A 566 19.93 3.65 -23.41
C TRP A 566 19.98 4.97 -24.16
N GLU A 567 19.85 4.95 -25.49
CA GLU A 567 19.89 6.16 -26.29
C GLU A 567 18.66 7.03 -26.00
N GLN A 568 17.48 6.41 -25.96
CA GLN A 568 16.25 7.09 -25.56
C GLN A 568 16.31 7.61 -24.12
N HIS A 569 16.92 6.86 -23.19
CA HIS A 569 17.12 7.30 -21.81
C HIS A 569 17.94 8.60 -21.72
N GLU A 570 19.08 8.64 -22.40
CA GLU A 570 19.95 9.83 -22.44
C GLU A 570 19.27 11.03 -23.11
N PHE A 571 18.51 10.79 -24.19
CA PHE A 571 17.70 11.84 -24.82
C PHE A 571 16.63 12.39 -23.87
N SER A 572 15.95 11.51 -23.13
CA SER A 572 14.95 11.89 -22.14
C SER A 572 15.56 12.73 -21.02
N GLU A 573 16.73 12.35 -20.49
CA GLU A 573 17.44 13.12 -19.46
C GLU A 573 17.94 14.48 -19.98
N THR A 574 18.42 14.53 -21.23
CA THR A 574 18.80 15.79 -21.87
C THR A 574 17.60 16.73 -22.01
N ARG A 575 16.45 16.23 -22.48
CA ARG A 575 15.21 17.00 -22.53
C ARG A 575 14.74 17.42 -21.14
N ARG A 576 14.91 16.55 -20.13
CA ARG A 576 14.55 16.87 -18.74
C ARG A 576 15.32 18.08 -18.22
N GLN A 577 16.61 18.17 -18.55
CA GLN A 577 17.44 19.33 -18.21
C GLN A 577 17.02 20.60 -18.96
N LYS A 578 16.56 20.49 -20.22
CA LYS A 578 16.13 21.62 -21.06
C LYS A 578 14.74 22.15 -20.71
N PHE A 579 13.75 21.27 -20.51
CA PHE A 579 12.34 21.63 -20.41
C PHE A 579 11.78 21.51 -18.99
N GLY A 580 12.45 20.80 -18.07
CA GLY A 580 11.84 20.33 -16.83
C GLY A 580 11.35 18.89 -16.98
N SER A 581 10.60 18.38 -16.00
CA SER A 581 10.24 16.96 -15.94
C SER A 581 9.36 16.46 -17.11
N ASP A 582 8.65 17.34 -17.81
CA ASP A 582 7.94 17.01 -19.06
C ASP A 582 8.88 16.60 -20.21
N GLY A 583 10.20 16.78 -20.07
CA GLY A 583 11.19 16.17 -20.97
C GLY A 583 11.14 14.65 -21.00
N ARG A 584 10.56 14.02 -19.96
CA ARG A 584 10.30 12.59 -19.83
C ARG A 584 9.00 12.12 -20.50
N LEU A 585 8.26 13.04 -21.11
CA LEU A 585 7.13 12.71 -21.97
C LEU A 585 7.60 12.60 -23.44
N VAL A 586 6.73 12.19 -24.34
CA VAL A 586 7.04 12.04 -25.78
C VAL A 586 6.95 13.39 -26.48
N HIS A 587 7.97 13.72 -27.28
CA HIS A 587 8.06 14.97 -28.05
C HIS A 587 8.06 14.68 -29.56
N ASP A 588 7.51 15.62 -30.33
CA ASP A 588 7.69 15.75 -31.79
C ASP A 588 8.53 17.02 -32.03
N GLY A 589 9.82 16.84 -32.33
CA GLY A 589 10.79 17.93 -32.30
C GLY A 589 11.00 18.47 -30.88
N ASP A 590 10.82 19.78 -30.70
CA ASP A 590 10.93 20.47 -29.40
C ASP A 590 9.56 20.60 -28.69
N ASP A 591 8.47 20.21 -29.33
CA ASP A 591 7.11 20.31 -28.81
C ASP A 591 6.63 18.96 -28.24
N LEU A 592 5.79 19.01 -27.21
CA LEU A 592 5.19 17.81 -26.65
C LEU A 592 4.20 17.20 -27.65
N LEU A 593 4.26 15.88 -27.87
CA LEU A 593 3.30 15.19 -28.73
C LEU A 593 1.91 15.21 -28.05
N GLN A 594 1.00 15.97 -28.64
CA GLN A 594 -0.37 16.13 -28.17
C GLN A 594 -1.32 15.11 -28.80
N VAL A 595 -2.15 14.47 -27.98
CA VAL A 595 -3.15 13.49 -28.43
C VAL A 595 -4.49 13.66 -27.74
N THR A 596 -5.51 13.03 -28.32
CA THR A 596 -6.88 13.11 -27.82
C THR A 596 -7.13 12.16 -26.65
N PHE A 597 -8.15 12.43 -25.83
CA PHE A 597 -8.54 11.51 -24.76
C PHE A 597 -8.98 10.16 -25.30
N LEU A 598 -9.64 10.13 -26.47
CA LEU A 598 -10.05 8.91 -27.13
C LEU A 598 -8.86 7.98 -27.40
N GLU A 599 -7.74 8.51 -27.89
CA GLU A 599 -6.51 7.72 -28.05
C GLU A 599 -5.99 7.17 -26.72
N LYS A 600 -6.03 7.99 -25.67
CA LYS A 600 -5.60 7.59 -24.33
C LYS A 600 -6.44 6.49 -23.71
N LEU A 601 -7.72 6.41 -24.07
CA LEU A 601 -8.62 5.32 -23.64
C LEU A 601 -8.43 4.05 -24.47
N LEU A 602 -8.24 4.18 -25.78
CA LEU A 602 -8.14 3.02 -26.68
C LEU A 602 -6.80 2.31 -26.62
N ILE A 603 -5.68 3.03 -26.56
CA ILE A 603 -4.33 2.44 -26.65
C ILE A 603 -4.09 1.34 -25.59
N PRO A 604 -4.42 1.52 -24.29
CA PRO A 604 -4.30 0.45 -23.31
C PRO A 604 -5.17 -0.78 -23.64
N VAL A 605 -6.38 -0.57 -24.17
CA VAL A 605 -7.29 -1.66 -24.59
C VAL A 605 -6.72 -2.40 -25.78
N LEU A 606 -6.31 -1.69 -26.84
CA LEU A 606 -5.72 -2.28 -28.04
C LEU A 606 -4.44 -3.07 -27.72
N SER A 607 -3.60 -2.54 -26.82
CA SER A 607 -2.38 -3.20 -26.33
C SER A 607 -2.69 -4.53 -25.66
N LYS A 608 -3.66 -4.56 -24.74
CA LYS A 608 -4.08 -5.81 -24.06
C LYS A 608 -4.79 -6.78 -25.00
N MET A 609 -5.66 -6.28 -25.89
CA MET A 609 -6.35 -7.13 -26.87
C MET A 609 -5.37 -7.73 -27.89
N SER A 610 -4.26 -7.06 -28.18
CA SER A 610 -3.21 -7.59 -29.05
C SER A 610 -2.41 -8.73 -28.43
N THR A 611 -2.51 -8.89 -27.11
CA THR A 611 -1.88 -9.99 -26.38
C THR A 611 -2.90 -11.02 -25.85
N LEU A 612 -4.16 -10.97 -26.34
CA LEU A 612 -5.17 -11.95 -25.99
C LEU A 612 -4.80 -13.33 -26.56
N VAL A 613 -4.78 -14.34 -25.70
CA VAL A 613 -4.74 -15.75 -26.09
C VAL A 613 -6.14 -16.34 -25.88
N PRO A 614 -6.91 -16.57 -26.96
CA PRO A 614 -8.31 -16.99 -26.87
C PRO A 614 -8.48 -18.28 -26.04
N GLY A 615 -9.40 -18.25 -25.08
CA GLY A 615 -9.62 -19.36 -24.14
C GLY A 615 -8.60 -19.50 -23.01
N GLY A 616 -7.56 -18.65 -22.97
CA GLY A 616 -6.52 -18.69 -21.94
C GLY A 616 -6.32 -17.39 -21.14
N GLY A 617 -6.57 -16.22 -21.73
CA GLY A 617 -6.48 -14.91 -21.07
C GLY A 617 -5.52 -13.93 -21.75
N ILE A 618 -5.18 -12.83 -21.08
CA ILE A 618 -4.22 -11.83 -21.59
C ILE A 618 -2.78 -12.29 -21.29
N TRP A 619 -1.92 -12.33 -22.31
CA TRP A 619 -0.56 -12.85 -22.17
C TRP A 619 0.34 -11.93 -21.34
N MET A 620 0.99 -12.49 -20.33
CA MET A 620 1.87 -11.79 -19.38
C MET A 620 3.30 -11.67 -19.93
N CYS A 621 3.48 -11.06 -21.09
CA CYS A 621 4.75 -11.03 -21.84
C CYS A 621 5.58 -9.74 -21.65
N THR A 622 5.56 -9.13 -20.46
CA THR A 622 6.17 -7.80 -20.21
C THR A 622 7.15 -7.76 -19.03
N GLN A 623 7.83 -8.87 -18.75
CA GLN A 623 8.88 -9.04 -17.72
C GLN A 623 8.48 -8.71 -16.26
N ARG A 624 7.20 -8.45 -16.01
CA ARG A 624 6.64 -8.21 -14.68
C ARG A 624 5.35 -9.00 -14.48
N PRO A 625 5.04 -9.37 -13.23
CA PRO A 625 3.76 -9.98 -12.90
C PRO A 625 2.61 -8.97 -12.96
N GLU A 626 1.48 -9.36 -12.38
CA GLU A 626 0.36 -8.49 -12.05
C GLU A 626 0.34 -8.18 -10.54
N TRP A 627 -0.82 -8.17 -9.90
CA TRP A 627 -0.99 -7.78 -8.49
C TRP A 627 -0.18 -8.67 -7.52
N ASN A 628 -0.19 -9.99 -7.73
CA ASN A 628 0.52 -10.97 -6.89
C ASN A 628 1.98 -11.14 -7.32
N ASP A 629 2.89 -10.39 -6.69
CA ASP A 629 4.32 -10.47 -7.00
C ASP A 629 4.95 -11.82 -6.62
N ALA A 630 4.33 -12.60 -5.72
CA ALA A 630 4.82 -13.94 -5.40
C ALA A 630 4.63 -14.95 -6.55
N ASN A 631 3.75 -14.65 -7.51
CA ASN A 631 3.60 -15.39 -8.77
C ASN A 631 4.40 -14.75 -9.93
N ASN A 632 5.55 -14.13 -9.64
CA ASN A 632 6.39 -13.45 -10.62
C ASN A 632 6.89 -14.31 -11.79
N ALA A 633 7.04 -15.63 -11.63
CA ALA A 633 7.50 -16.51 -12.70
C ALA A 633 6.43 -16.78 -13.78
N LEU A 634 5.18 -16.34 -13.55
CA LEU A 634 4.15 -16.28 -14.60
C LEU A 634 4.45 -15.22 -15.65
N ALA A 635 5.26 -14.19 -15.35
CA ALA A 635 5.75 -13.28 -16.38
C ALA A 635 6.59 -14.07 -17.40
N GLY A 636 6.11 -14.12 -18.63
CA GLY A 636 6.57 -15.03 -19.67
C GLY A 636 5.41 -15.87 -20.20
N TYR A 637 5.21 -17.08 -19.67
CA TYR A 637 4.23 -18.03 -20.21
C TYR A 637 2.83 -17.92 -19.58
N GLY A 638 2.65 -17.07 -18.58
CA GLY A 638 1.37 -16.87 -17.90
C GLY A 638 0.35 -16.14 -18.75
N LEU A 639 -0.91 -16.50 -18.57
CA LEU A 639 -2.08 -15.85 -19.16
C LEU A 639 -3.00 -15.40 -18.03
N SER A 640 -3.38 -14.12 -18.03
CA SER A 640 -4.24 -13.53 -17.01
C SER A 640 -5.70 -13.55 -17.42
N MET A 641 -6.49 -14.41 -16.77
CA MET A 641 -7.95 -14.37 -16.82
C MET A 641 -8.52 -13.25 -15.95
N VAL A 642 -7.75 -12.81 -14.95
CA VAL A 642 -8.02 -11.66 -14.10
C VAL A 642 -8.11 -10.39 -14.94
N THR A 643 -7.06 -10.08 -15.72
CA THR A 643 -7.04 -8.91 -16.59
C THR A 643 -8.06 -9.04 -17.73
N ALA A 644 -8.30 -10.23 -18.28
CA ALA A 644 -9.37 -10.44 -19.26
C ALA A 644 -10.76 -10.08 -18.68
N SER A 645 -11.02 -10.43 -17.42
CA SER A 645 -12.27 -10.13 -16.71
C SER A 645 -12.46 -8.63 -16.48
N TYR A 646 -11.42 -7.92 -16.03
CA TYR A 646 -11.49 -6.46 -15.87
C TYR A 646 -11.51 -5.72 -17.21
N LEU A 647 -10.88 -6.26 -18.26
CA LEU A 647 -10.92 -5.70 -19.61
C LEU A 647 -12.30 -5.82 -20.22
N HIS A 648 -13.03 -6.90 -19.96
CA HIS A 648 -14.44 -7.01 -20.37
C HIS A 648 -15.28 -5.89 -19.77
N ARG A 649 -15.16 -5.64 -18.45
CA ARG A 649 -15.83 -4.50 -17.77
C ARG A 649 -15.42 -3.16 -18.40
N HIS A 650 -14.13 -2.95 -18.63
CA HIS A 650 -13.62 -1.71 -19.20
C HIS A 650 -14.12 -1.46 -20.63
N VAL A 651 -14.16 -2.48 -21.48
CA VAL A 651 -14.68 -2.38 -22.84
C VAL A 651 -16.17 -2.00 -22.83
N LYS A 652 -16.96 -2.57 -21.92
CA LYS A 652 -18.37 -2.15 -21.73
C LYS A 652 -18.49 -0.70 -21.27
N LEU A 653 -17.63 -0.27 -20.34
CA LEU A 653 -17.58 1.12 -19.90
C LEU A 653 -17.27 2.07 -21.07
N LEU A 654 -16.30 1.71 -21.92
CA LEU A 654 -15.98 2.50 -23.11
C LEU A 654 -17.14 2.53 -24.11
N GLN A 655 -17.84 1.41 -24.34
CA GLN A 655 -19.04 1.41 -25.17
C GLN A 655 -20.09 2.42 -24.67
N THR A 656 -20.34 2.46 -23.35
CA THR A 656 -21.27 3.43 -22.76
C THR A 656 -20.77 4.87 -22.87
N LEU A 657 -19.47 5.11 -22.65
CA LEU A 657 -18.88 6.46 -22.72
C LEU A 657 -18.92 7.01 -24.16
N LEU A 658 -18.62 6.15 -25.13
CA LEU A 658 -18.47 6.50 -26.54
C LEU A 658 -19.81 6.49 -27.30
N GLN A 659 -20.87 5.95 -26.70
CA GLN A 659 -22.19 5.94 -27.31
C GLN A 659 -22.68 7.38 -27.59
N ASP A 660 -23.08 7.60 -28.84
CA ASP A 660 -23.57 8.89 -29.38
C ASP A 660 -22.58 10.06 -29.24
N ALA A 661 -21.28 9.78 -29.07
CA ALA A 661 -20.24 10.80 -28.93
C ALA A 661 -19.57 11.14 -30.27
N GLU A 662 -19.03 12.37 -30.36
CA GLU A 662 -18.25 12.83 -31.50
C GLU A 662 -16.76 12.54 -31.28
N PHE A 663 -16.14 11.80 -32.19
CA PHE A 663 -14.76 11.29 -32.03
C PHE A 663 -13.69 12.20 -32.63
N GLY A 664 -14.05 13.11 -33.53
CA GLY A 664 -13.10 13.99 -34.20
C GLY A 664 -12.07 13.21 -35.03
N GLU A 665 -10.81 13.63 -34.95
CA GLU A 665 -9.67 13.00 -35.62
C GLU A 665 -8.76 12.26 -34.63
N MET A 666 -8.08 11.24 -35.12
CA MET A 666 -7.10 10.45 -34.38
C MET A 666 -5.95 10.07 -35.31
N ARG A 667 -4.77 9.79 -34.74
CA ARG A 667 -3.61 9.35 -35.51
C ARG A 667 -3.94 8.11 -36.35
N SER A 668 -3.59 8.19 -37.63
CA SER A 668 -3.86 7.17 -38.64
C SER A 668 -3.24 5.83 -38.29
N VAL A 669 -2.08 5.85 -37.62
CA VAL A 669 -1.40 4.63 -37.14
C VAL A 669 -2.18 3.91 -36.04
N VAL A 670 -2.90 4.62 -35.18
CA VAL A 670 -3.78 4.02 -34.14
C VAL A 670 -5.01 3.42 -34.80
N TRP A 671 -5.65 4.16 -35.73
CA TRP A 671 -6.82 3.64 -36.44
C TRP A 671 -6.50 2.42 -37.32
N SER A 672 -5.35 2.41 -38.02
CA SER A 672 -4.89 1.25 -38.80
C SER A 672 -4.73 0.00 -37.91
N TRP A 673 -4.30 0.19 -36.66
CA TRP A 673 -4.23 -0.88 -35.67
C TRP A 673 -5.63 -1.35 -35.26
N CYS A 674 -6.58 -0.43 -35.02
CA CYS A 674 -7.99 -0.78 -34.79
C CYS A 674 -8.57 -1.63 -35.94
N GLU A 675 -8.34 -1.24 -37.19
CA GLU A 675 -8.80 -1.99 -38.38
C GLU A 675 -8.18 -3.39 -38.44
N SER A 676 -6.86 -3.49 -38.22
CA SER A 676 -6.14 -4.78 -38.20
C SER A 676 -6.67 -5.72 -37.13
N LEU A 677 -6.97 -5.21 -35.93
CA LEU A 677 -7.59 -6.00 -34.87
C LEU A 677 -9.06 -6.33 -35.20
N GLY A 678 -9.78 -5.42 -35.84
CA GLY A 678 -11.15 -5.60 -36.28
C GLY A 678 -11.31 -6.75 -37.27
N GLU A 679 -10.36 -6.94 -38.17
CA GLU A 679 -10.35 -8.10 -39.07
C GLU A 679 -10.35 -9.42 -38.30
N VAL A 680 -9.49 -9.54 -37.27
CA VAL A 680 -9.44 -10.74 -36.42
C VAL A 680 -10.73 -10.91 -35.62
N PHE A 681 -11.18 -9.86 -34.94
CA PHE A 681 -12.32 -9.93 -34.02
C PHE A 681 -13.69 -10.01 -34.73
N SER A 682 -13.76 -9.71 -36.03
CA SER A 682 -14.97 -9.92 -36.84
C SER A 682 -15.38 -11.39 -37.00
N THR A 683 -14.48 -12.32 -36.68
CA THR A 683 -14.72 -13.76 -36.75
C THR A 683 -15.32 -14.31 -35.44
N ASP A 684 -15.96 -15.49 -35.51
CA ASP A 684 -16.56 -16.13 -34.33
C ASP A 684 -15.48 -16.62 -33.34
N PRO A 685 -15.46 -16.10 -32.08
CA PRO A 685 -14.45 -16.46 -31.08
C PRO A 685 -14.44 -17.94 -30.67
N ALA A 686 -15.54 -18.67 -30.88
CA ALA A 686 -15.66 -20.06 -30.41
C ALA A 686 -14.58 -20.97 -31.01
N SER A 687 -14.27 -20.80 -32.30
CA SER A 687 -13.26 -21.60 -33.02
C SER A 687 -11.86 -21.41 -32.44
N ALA A 688 -11.41 -20.16 -32.28
CA ALA A 688 -10.10 -19.83 -31.70
C ALA A 688 -10.00 -20.21 -30.21
N THR A 689 -11.13 -20.23 -29.50
CA THR A 689 -11.17 -20.65 -28.09
C THR A 689 -10.92 -22.15 -27.93
N GLN A 690 -11.39 -22.98 -28.88
CA GLN A 690 -11.38 -24.44 -28.78
C GLN A 690 -10.22 -25.13 -29.52
N ASP A 691 -9.76 -24.57 -30.64
CA ASP A 691 -8.73 -25.17 -31.51
C ASP A 691 -7.38 -24.44 -31.35
N SER A 692 -6.32 -25.17 -30.96
CA SER A 692 -4.99 -24.61 -30.71
C SER A 692 -4.30 -24.03 -31.96
N THR A 693 -4.66 -24.51 -33.15
CA THR A 693 -4.14 -24.03 -34.44
C THR A 693 -4.80 -22.71 -34.81
N VAL A 694 -6.13 -22.64 -34.70
CA VAL A 694 -6.88 -21.39 -34.92
C VAL A 694 -6.49 -20.34 -33.88
N ARG A 695 -6.34 -20.76 -32.61
CA ARG A 695 -5.82 -19.92 -31.53
C ARG A 695 -4.48 -19.32 -31.89
N ARG A 696 -3.56 -20.13 -32.43
CA ARG A 696 -2.22 -19.68 -32.81
C ARG A 696 -2.28 -18.63 -33.91
N ALA A 697 -3.07 -18.88 -34.95
CA ALA A 697 -3.25 -17.93 -36.04
C ALA A 697 -3.79 -16.58 -35.56
N ALA A 698 -4.75 -16.59 -34.62
CA ALA A 698 -5.26 -15.36 -34.01
C ALA A 698 -4.17 -14.64 -33.21
N VAL A 699 -3.44 -15.34 -32.34
CA VAL A 699 -2.34 -14.76 -31.54
C VAL A 699 -1.26 -14.13 -32.43
N ASP A 700 -0.88 -14.80 -33.52
CA ASP A 700 0.12 -14.28 -34.45
C ASP A 700 -0.37 -13.03 -35.20
N ALA A 701 -1.64 -13.02 -35.66
CA ALA A 701 -2.22 -11.84 -36.31
C ALA A 701 -2.29 -10.63 -35.36
N LEU A 702 -2.76 -10.84 -34.13
CA LEU A 702 -2.87 -9.81 -33.10
C LEU A 702 -1.49 -9.24 -32.71
N GLY A 703 -0.51 -10.13 -32.48
CA GLY A 703 0.86 -9.75 -32.12
C GLY A 703 1.59 -9.00 -33.23
N SER A 704 1.45 -9.44 -34.50
CA SER A 704 2.02 -8.75 -35.65
C SER A 704 1.40 -7.37 -35.89
N ALA A 705 0.09 -7.20 -35.65
CA ALA A 705 -0.56 -5.90 -35.72
C ALA A 705 0.02 -4.92 -34.68
N PHE A 706 0.25 -5.39 -33.45
CA PHE A 706 0.86 -4.57 -32.40
C PHE A 706 2.31 -4.23 -32.68
N GLU A 707 3.11 -5.17 -33.17
CA GLU A 707 4.48 -4.91 -33.61
C GLU A 707 4.52 -3.83 -34.70
N THR A 708 3.65 -3.94 -35.71
CA THR A 708 3.52 -2.95 -36.79
C THR A 708 3.19 -1.57 -36.25
N TYR A 709 2.26 -1.47 -35.30
CA TYR A 709 1.94 -0.22 -34.61
C TYR A 709 3.16 0.37 -33.90
N ARG A 710 3.85 -0.42 -33.07
CA ARG A 710 4.98 0.05 -32.26
C ARG A 710 6.15 0.58 -33.09
N HIS A 711 6.39 0.02 -34.27
CA HIS A 711 7.42 0.52 -35.19
C HIS A 711 7.09 1.88 -35.81
N ARG A 712 5.81 2.24 -35.87
CA ARG A 712 5.32 3.46 -36.53
C ARG A 712 4.90 4.56 -35.56
N MET A 713 4.49 4.20 -34.33
CA MET A 713 3.86 5.10 -33.35
C MET A 713 4.71 6.33 -32.94
N ARG A 714 6.04 6.23 -33.06
CA ARG A 714 6.99 7.30 -32.70
C ARG A 714 7.25 8.31 -33.81
N THR A 715 7.02 7.96 -35.07
CA THR A 715 7.40 8.79 -36.23
C THR A 715 6.22 9.19 -37.10
N GLU A 716 5.09 8.49 -37.01
CA GLU A 716 3.90 8.76 -37.81
C GLU A 716 2.82 9.46 -37.00
N HIS A 717 2.61 10.74 -37.30
CA HIS A 717 1.69 11.63 -36.58
C HIS A 717 0.49 12.10 -37.41
N ALA A 718 0.36 11.65 -38.66
CA ALA A 718 -0.78 12.02 -39.52
C ALA A 718 -2.11 11.56 -38.91
N VAL A 719 -3.14 12.41 -38.95
CA VAL A 719 -4.47 12.14 -38.38
C VAL A 719 -5.52 11.87 -39.45
N GLN A 720 -6.59 11.17 -39.08
CA GLN A 720 -7.77 10.92 -39.91
C GLN A 720 -9.06 10.90 -39.08
N SER A 721 -10.20 11.11 -39.73
CA SER A 721 -11.52 11.03 -39.11
C SER A 721 -11.91 9.59 -38.76
N ILE A 722 -12.64 9.42 -37.65
CA ILE A 722 -12.99 8.11 -37.11
C ILE A 722 -14.45 7.75 -37.38
N SER A 723 -14.69 6.52 -37.86
CA SER A 723 -16.04 5.96 -38.00
C SER A 723 -16.56 5.50 -36.64
N ALA A 724 -17.60 6.15 -36.14
CA ALA A 724 -18.14 5.82 -34.83
C ALA A 724 -18.78 4.42 -34.78
N GLU A 725 -19.49 4.06 -35.84
CA GLU A 725 -20.10 2.74 -36.03
C GLU A 725 -19.03 1.64 -36.00
N SER A 726 -17.95 1.81 -36.77
CA SER A 726 -16.87 0.80 -36.87
C SER A 726 -16.11 0.64 -35.55
N LEU A 727 -15.90 1.74 -34.80
CA LEU A 727 -15.26 1.66 -33.49
C LEU A 727 -16.14 0.94 -32.46
N LEU A 728 -17.44 1.25 -32.41
CA LEU A 728 -18.37 0.58 -31.50
C LEU A 728 -18.54 -0.90 -31.86
N GLU A 729 -18.57 -1.23 -33.16
CA GLU A 729 -18.57 -2.62 -33.63
C GLU A 729 -17.30 -3.37 -33.20
N LEU A 730 -16.13 -2.76 -33.34
CA LEU A 730 -14.86 -3.32 -32.85
C LEU A 730 -14.92 -3.62 -31.35
N LEU A 731 -15.35 -2.65 -30.53
CA LEU A 731 -15.44 -2.83 -29.07
C LEU A 731 -16.42 -3.94 -28.70
N LYS A 732 -17.57 -4.03 -29.38
CA LYS A 732 -18.54 -5.11 -29.18
C LYS A 732 -17.97 -6.48 -29.54
N ASN A 733 -17.19 -6.56 -30.61
CA ASN A 733 -16.51 -7.79 -31.00
C ASN A 733 -15.44 -8.18 -29.98
N MET A 734 -14.65 -7.22 -29.49
CA MET A 734 -13.69 -7.44 -28.39
C MET A 734 -14.39 -7.95 -27.12
N GLU A 735 -15.52 -7.37 -26.73
CA GLU A 735 -16.35 -7.84 -25.60
C GLU A 735 -16.74 -9.32 -25.78
N SER A 736 -17.21 -9.70 -26.98
CA SER A 736 -17.60 -11.09 -27.29
C SER A 736 -16.43 -12.07 -27.15
N TRP A 737 -15.25 -11.69 -27.65
CA TRP A 737 -14.03 -12.51 -27.54
C TRP A 737 -13.56 -12.67 -26.09
N LEU A 738 -13.63 -11.61 -25.30
CA LEU A 738 -13.34 -11.65 -23.87
C LEU A 738 -14.34 -12.53 -23.12
N ALA A 739 -15.64 -12.36 -23.37
CA ALA A 739 -16.69 -13.18 -22.76
C ALA A 739 -16.56 -14.67 -23.11
N SER A 740 -16.23 -15.00 -24.37
CA SER A 740 -15.92 -16.38 -24.80
C SER A 740 -14.73 -16.95 -24.03
N THR A 741 -13.65 -16.17 -23.91
CA THR A 741 -12.46 -16.55 -23.17
C THR A 741 -12.77 -16.79 -21.69
N ILE A 742 -13.45 -15.85 -21.02
CA ILE A 742 -13.84 -15.95 -19.60
C ILE A 742 -14.71 -17.19 -19.35
N ARG A 743 -15.69 -17.47 -20.21
CA ARG A 743 -16.55 -18.65 -20.09
C ARG A 743 -15.79 -19.95 -20.27
N ALA A 744 -14.79 -20.00 -21.14
CA ALA A 744 -13.93 -21.18 -21.30
C ALA A 744 -13.10 -21.48 -20.03
N GLY A 745 -12.79 -20.45 -19.23
CA GLY A 745 -12.12 -20.58 -17.94
C GLY A 745 -12.99 -21.13 -16.80
N ARG A 746 -14.29 -21.38 -17.01
CA ARG A 746 -15.15 -22.00 -15.99
C ARG A 746 -14.69 -23.43 -15.70
N ARG A 747 -14.63 -23.80 -14.43
CA ARG A 747 -14.20 -25.11 -13.91
C ARG A 747 -15.41 -25.99 -13.61
N GLU A 748 -15.19 -27.30 -13.45
CA GLU A 748 -16.25 -28.27 -13.19
C GLU A 748 -17.01 -27.99 -11.89
N ASP A 749 -16.28 -27.58 -10.84
CA ASP A 749 -16.84 -27.18 -9.54
C ASP A 749 -17.60 -25.84 -9.58
N GLY A 750 -17.59 -25.13 -10.70
CA GLY A 750 -18.26 -23.84 -10.91
C GLY A 750 -17.41 -22.61 -10.58
N THR A 751 -16.19 -22.78 -10.08
CA THR A 751 -15.20 -21.69 -9.97
C THR A 751 -14.60 -21.34 -11.33
N TYR A 752 -13.76 -20.30 -11.39
CA TYR A 752 -13.12 -19.84 -12.63
C TYR A 752 -11.60 -19.84 -12.52
N ASP A 753 -10.90 -19.98 -13.63
CA ASP A 753 -9.44 -19.84 -13.66
C ASP A 753 -9.05 -18.37 -13.38
N GLY A 754 -8.01 -18.18 -12.56
CA GLY A 754 -7.38 -16.86 -12.37
C GLY A 754 -6.23 -16.62 -13.34
N TYR A 755 -5.35 -17.62 -13.45
CA TYR A 755 -4.22 -17.61 -14.37
C TYR A 755 -4.12 -18.96 -15.10
N ASN A 756 -3.64 -18.93 -16.34
CA ASN A 756 -3.34 -20.10 -17.15
C ASN A 756 -1.90 -20.02 -17.67
N LEU A 757 -1.44 -21.04 -18.39
CA LEU A 757 -0.17 -21.05 -19.10
C LEU A 757 -0.41 -21.25 -20.60
N VAL A 758 0.42 -20.62 -21.42
CA VAL A 758 0.52 -20.90 -22.86
C VAL A 758 1.78 -21.70 -23.17
N ARG A 759 1.66 -22.66 -24.08
CA ARG A 759 2.79 -23.32 -24.74
C ARG A 759 2.69 -23.11 -26.23
N PHE A 760 3.73 -22.50 -26.80
CA PHE A 760 3.85 -22.30 -28.24
C PHE A 760 4.64 -23.45 -28.86
N SER A 761 4.08 -24.05 -29.91
CA SER A 761 4.76 -25.00 -30.80
C SER A 761 4.58 -24.57 -32.25
N GLU A 762 5.13 -25.31 -33.20
CA GLU A 762 4.99 -25.01 -34.63
C GLU A 762 3.50 -25.02 -35.03
N GLY A 763 2.97 -23.84 -35.33
CA GLY A 763 1.57 -23.66 -35.76
C GLY A 763 0.51 -23.83 -34.68
N GLN A 764 0.87 -24.04 -33.40
CA GLN A 764 -0.11 -24.21 -32.32
C GLN A 764 0.20 -23.36 -31.07
N ALA A 765 -0.87 -23.02 -30.34
CA ALA A 765 -0.85 -22.37 -29.04
C ALA A 765 -1.72 -23.16 -28.07
N GLU A 766 -1.11 -23.96 -27.22
CA GLU A 766 -1.81 -24.78 -26.22
C GLU A 766 -2.00 -23.99 -24.93
N VAL A 767 -3.14 -24.20 -24.26
CA VAL A 767 -3.48 -23.55 -22.99
C VAL A 767 -3.65 -24.62 -21.93
N SER A 768 -2.94 -24.47 -20.82
CA SER A 768 -3.06 -25.34 -19.65
C SER A 768 -3.45 -24.54 -18.41
N ARG A 769 -4.26 -25.13 -17.54
CA ARG A 769 -4.80 -24.46 -16.34
C ARG A 769 -3.84 -24.53 -15.16
N LEU A 770 -3.86 -23.50 -14.33
CA LEU A 770 -3.20 -23.50 -13.02
C LEU A 770 -4.19 -23.88 -11.89
N PRO A 771 -3.69 -24.09 -10.66
CA PRO A 771 -4.55 -24.27 -9.49
C PRO A 771 -5.55 -23.12 -9.32
N LEU A 772 -6.66 -23.41 -8.64
CA LEU A 772 -7.68 -22.42 -8.27
C LEU A 772 -7.04 -21.23 -7.52
N MET A 773 -7.47 -20.01 -7.82
CA MET A 773 -6.97 -18.80 -7.13
C MET A 773 -8.14 -17.86 -6.79
N LEU A 774 -8.11 -17.27 -5.61
CA LEU A 774 -9.14 -16.33 -5.13
C LEU A 774 -9.30 -15.12 -6.06
N GLU A 775 -8.17 -14.60 -6.57
CA GLU A 775 -8.13 -13.43 -7.44
C GLU A 775 -8.96 -13.61 -8.73
N GLY A 776 -8.96 -14.81 -9.32
CA GLY A 776 -9.80 -15.11 -10.48
C GLY A 776 -11.29 -15.01 -10.17
N GLN A 777 -11.69 -15.32 -8.93
CA GLN A 777 -13.09 -15.31 -8.50
C GLN A 777 -13.56 -13.87 -8.26
N VAL A 778 -12.70 -13.07 -7.63
CA VAL A 778 -12.91 -11.62 -7.48
C VAL A 778 -13.06 -10.96 -8.84
N ALA A 779 -12.17 -11.27 -9.78
CA ALA A 779 -12.17 -10.66 -11.11
C ALA A 779 -13.43 -11.02 -11.92
N VAL A 780 -13.84 -12.30 -11.93
CA VAL A 780 -15.04 -12.71 -12.68
C VAL A 780 -16.33 -12.16 -12.08
N LEU A 781 -16.43 -12.05 -10.74
CA LEU A 781 -17.57 -11.38 -10.07
C LEU A 781 -17.67 -9.91 -10.48
N SER A 782 -16.54 -9.22 -10.63
CA SER A 782 -16.49 -7.82 -11.08
C SER A 782 -16.54 -7.64 -12.61
N SER A 783 -16.61 -8.70 -13.40
CA SER A 783 -16.44 -8.63 -14.87
C SER A 783 -17.68 -8.15 -15.64
N GLY A 784 -18.87 -8.28 -15.05
CA GLY A 784 -20.15 -8.10 -15.73
C GLY A 784 -20.56 -9.24 -16.67
N VAL A 785 -19.88 -10.40 -16.61
CA VAL A 785 -20.25 -11.62 -17.37
C VAL A 785 -21.28 -12.48 -16.63
N LEU A 786 -21.27 -12.46 -15.30
CA LEU A 786 -22.17 -13.24 -14.45
C LEU A 786 -23.45 -12.44 -14.14
N ASP A 787 -24.59 -13.13 -14.10
CA ASP A 787 -25.83 -12.58 -13.56
C ASP A 787 -25.89 -12.76 -12.03
N ALA A 788 -26.91 -12.18 -11.39
CA ALA A 788 -27.06 -12.20 -9.93
C ALA A 788 -27.13 -13.63 -9.34
N GLU A 789 -27.77 -14.58 -10.02
CA GLU A 789 -27.89 -15.97 -9.57
C GLU A 789 -26.55 -16.71 -9.67
N ALA A 790 -25.85 -16.54 -10.80
CA ALA A 790 -24.52 -17.11 -11.01
C ALA A 790 -23.50 -16.55 -10.01
N SER A 791 -23.56 -15.24 -9.71
CA SER A 791 -22.72 -14.60 -8.70
C SER A 791 -23.01 -15.14 -7.29
N ALA A 792 -24.28 -15.29 -6.91
CA ALA A 792 -24.64 -15.88 -5.61
C ALA A 792 -24.13 -17.31 -5.47
N LYS A 793 -24.30 -18.13 -6.52
CA LYS A 793 -23.82 -19.50 -6.55
C LYS A 793 -22.30 -19.59 -6.47
N LEU A 794 -21.57 -18.73 -7.18
CA LEU A 794 -20.11 -18.69 -7.11
C LEU A 794 -19.64 -18.36 -5.70
N LEU A 795 -20.21 -17.32 -5.06
CA LEU A 795 -19.89 -16.93 -3.69
C LEU A 795 -20.12 -18.08 -2.69
N GLU A 796 -21.20 -18.85 -2.83
CA GLU A 796 -21.42 -20.05 -2.02
C GLU A 796 -20.35 -21.12 -2.23
N ILE A 797 -20.03 -21.42 -3.49
CA ILE A 797 -18.99 -22.41 -3.84
C ILE A 797 -17.65 -22.03 -3.21
N LEU A 798 -17.31 -20.74 -3.11
CA LEU A 798 -16.05 -20.33 -2.47
C LEU A 798 -15.95 -20.81 -1.02
N PHE A 799 -17.04 -20.77 -0.26
CA PHE A 799 -17.06 -21.24 1.13
C PHE A 799 -16.94 -22.77 1.27
N ASP A 800 -17.24 -23.51 0.21
CA ASP A 800 -17.07 -24.97 0.16
C ASP A 800 -15.76 -25.37 -0.54
N SER A 801 -14.98 -24.40 -1.03
CA SER A 801 -13.76 -24.63 -1.79
C SER A 801 -12.53 -24.85 -0.92
N THR A 802 -11.44 -25.32 -1.54
CA THR A 802 -10.11 -25.44 -0.91
C THR A 802 -9.45 -24.09 -0.59
N LEU A 803 -10.03 -22.97 -1.05
CA LEU A 803 -9.59 -21.64 -0.66
C LEU A 803 -10.11 -21.24 0.72
N TYR A 804 -11.25 -21.77 1.16
CA TYR A 804 -11.82 -21.42 2.45
C TYR A 804 -11.07 -22.14 3.58
N ARG A 805 -10.51 -21.36 4.50
CA ARG A 805 -9.84 -21.86 5.70
C ARG A 805 -10.76 -21.65 6.91
N SER A 806 -11.29 -22.74 7.44
CA SER A 806 -12.31 -22.73 8.50
C SER A 806 -11.76 -22.33 9.87
N ASP A 807 -10.47 -22.59 10.13
CA ASP A 807 -9.74 -22.19 11.33
C ASP A 807 -9.75 -20.67 11.55
N HIS A 808 -9.71 -19.90 10.47
CA HIS A 808 -9.83 -18.46 10.47
C HIS A 808 -11.14 -17.97 9.85
N ASN A 809 -12.09 -18.78 9.39
CA ASN A 809 -13.30 -18.29 8.71
C ASN A 809 -13.01 -17.25 7.60
N THR A 810 -12.01 -17.48 6.76
CA THR A 810 -11.59 -16.55 5.70
C THR A 810 -11.02 -17.33 4.51
N PHE A 811 -10.42 -16.64 3.53
CA PHE A 811 -9.91 -17.24 2.29
C PHE A 811 -8.38 -17.17 2.18
N LEU A 812 -7.81 -18.18 1.53
CA LEU A 812 -6.46 -18.22 1.02
C LEU A 812 -6.41 -17.66 -0.41
N LEU A 813 -5.24 -17.22 -0.87
CA LEU A 813 -5.06 -16.83 -2.27
C LEU A 813 -5.14 -18.03 -3.23
N TYR A 814 -4.63 -19.18 -2.80
CA TYR A 814 -4.60 -20.44 -3.55
C TYR A 814 -4.52 -21.63 -2.57
N PRO A 815 -4.88 -22.85 -2.99
CA PRO A 815 -4.87 -24.02 -2.13
C PRO A 815 -3.48 -24.33 -1.55
N ILE A 816 -3.46 -24.94 -0.37
CA ILE A 816 -2.22 -25.39 0.27
C ILE A 816 -1.58 -26.49 -0.59
N LYS A 817 -0.38 -26.22 -1.10
CA LYS A 817 0.41 -27.17 -1.91
C LYS A 817 1.13 -28.17 -1.00
N SER A 818 1.07 -29.45 -1.36
CA SER A 818 1.95 -30.47 -0.77
C SER A 818 3.35 -30.34 -1.38
N ILE A 819 4.36 -30.05 -0.55
CA ILE A 819 5.77 -29.97 -0.96
C ILE A 819 6.46 -31.28 -0.57
N GLU A 820 7.21 -31.88 -1.50
CA GLU A 820 8.01 -33.06 -1.22
C GLU A 820 9.10 -32.81 -0.16
N ASP A 821 9.37 -33.84 0.63
CA ASP A 821 10.48 -33.85 1.58
C ASP A 821 11.83 -33.64 0.88
N PHE A 822 12.79 -33.06 1.59
CA PHE A 822 14.10 -32.69 1.03
C PHE A 822 14.82 -33.84 0.30
N LEU A 823 14.77 -35.07 0.84
CA LEU A 823 15.45 -36.22 0.24
C LEU A 823 14.71 -36.82 -0.97
N SER A 824 13.44 -36.46 -1.18
CA SER A 824 12.64 -36.90 -2.33
C SER A 824 12.90 -36.04 -3.58
N LYS A 825 13.31 -34.78 -3.38
CA LYS A 825 13.57 -33.85 -4.48
C LYS A 825 14.74 -34.27 -5.36
N GLY A 826 14.59 -34.02 -6.67
CA GLY A 826 15.67 -34.15 -7.65
C GLY A 826 16.09 -35.58 -7.95
N GLN A 827 15.34 -36.59 -7.49
CA GLN A 827 15.59 -38.00 -7.80
C GLN A 827 15.43 -38.25 -9.30
N VAL A 828 16.36 -39.01 -9.88
CA VAL A 828 16.40 -39.26 -11.32
C VAL A 828 16.72 -40.70 -11.63
N ASP A 829 15.95 -41.29 -12.55
CA ASP A 829 16.27 -42.61 -13.09
C ASP A 829 17.33 -42.49 -14.19
N VAL A 830 18.58 -42.74 -13.80
CA VAL A 830 19.72 -42.72 -14.72
C VAL A 830 19.67 -43.82 -15.76
N GLN A 831 18.87 -44.89 -15.61
CA GLN A 831 18.80 -45.96 -16.60
C GLN A 831 18.30 -45.48 -17.97
N THR A 832 17.64 -44.32 -18.01
CA THR A 832 17.12 -43.70 -19.23
C THR A 832 18.18 -42.94 -20.04
N SER A 833 19.40 -42.74 -19.53
CA SER A 833 20.48 -42.01 -20.22
C SER A 833 21.83 -42.72 -20.09
N ALA A 834 22.49 -42.96 -21.22
CA ALA A 834 23.83 -43.54 -21.27
C ALA A 834 24.87 -42.59 -20.66
N LEU A 835 24.72 -41.28 -20.89
CA LEU A 835 25.55 -40.26 -20.26
C LEU A 835 25.45 -40.33 -18.73
N LEU A 836 24.23 -40.31 -18.17
CA LEU A 836 24.05 -40.31 -16.71
C LEU A 836 24.58 -41.58 -16.05
N GLN A 837 24.37 -42.76 -16.65
CA GLN A 837 24.96 -44.01 -16.15
C GLN A 837 26.47 -43.93 -16.08
N ARG A 838 27.10 -43.46 -17.17
CA ARG A 838 28.57 -43.39 -17.26
C ARG A 838 29.17 -42.35 -16.30
N LEU A 839 28.46 -41.25 -16.05
CA LEU A 839 28.88 -40.25 -15.05
C LEU A 839 28.84 -40.85 -13.64
N VAL A 840 27.79 -41.60 -13.28
CA VAL A 840 27.70 -42.29 -11.98
C VAL A 840 28.82 -43.33 -11.83
N GLU A 841 29.09 -44.13 -12.86
CA GLU A 841 30.18 -45.12 -12.84
C GLU A 841 31.57 -44.50 -12.66
N ALA A 842 31.77 -43.30 -13.20
CA ALA A 842 33.03 -42.56 -13.12
C ALA A 842 33.16 -41.68 -11.87
N ASP A 843 32.18 -41.70 -10.95
CA ASP A 843 32.05 -40.76 -9.83
C ASP A 843 32.17 -39.28 -10.27
N ASN A 844 31.70 -38.96 -11.48
CA ASN A 844 31.61 -37.58 -11.95
C ASN A 844 30.31 -36.94 -11.44
N ARG A 845 30.47 -35.94 -10.59
CA ARG A 845 29.38 -35.31 -9.82
C ARG A 845 28.83 -34.02 -10.42
N GLN A 846 29.21 -33.69 -11.66
CA GLN A 846 28.84 -32.41 -12.27
C GLN A 846 27.36 -32.33 -12.64
N LEU A 847 26.74 -33.43 -13.10
CA LEU A 847 25.30 -33.47 -13.44
C LEU A 847 24.45 -34.25 -12.44
N VAL A 848 24.96 -35.37 -11.94
CA VAL A 848 24.23 -36.26 -11.02
C VAL A 848 25.13 -36.74 -9.89
N VAL A 849 24.52 -37.00 -8.73
CA VAL A 849 25.19 -37.49 -7.52
C VAL A 849 24.45 -38.71 -6.99
N LYS A 850 25.21 -39.74 -6.57
CA LYS A 850 24.68 -40.96 -5.96
C LYS A 850 24.93 -40.94 -4.45
N ASP A 851 23.89 -41.14 -3.65
CA ASP A 851 24.02 -41.21 -2.19
C ASP A 851 24.42 -42.63 -1.70
N HIS A 852 24.61 -42.76 -0.38
CA HIS A 852 25.01 -44.02 0.25
C HIS A 852 23.94 -45.13 0.17
N ALA A 853 22.67 -44.77 -0.03
CA ALA A 853 21.57 -45.70 -0.22
C ALA A 853 21.42 -46.11 -1.70
N GLY A 854 22.21 -45.50 -2.59
CA GLY A 854 22.22 -45.78 -4.02
C GLY A 854 21.22 -44.95 -4.83
N VAL A 855 20.51 -44.01 -4.21
CA VAL A 855 19.59 -43.10 -4.89
C VAL A 855 20.40 -42.05 -5.63
N VAL A 856 20.06 -41.81 -6.89
CA VAL A 856 20.72 -40.81 -7.74
C VAL A 856 19.85 -39.57 -7.84
N ARG A 857 20.47 -38.39 -7.72
CA ARG A 857 19.83 -37.09 -7.86
C ARG A 857 20.61 -36.20 -8.83
N PHE A 858 19.97 -35.18 -9.37
CA PHE A 858 20.70 -34.09 -10.03
C PHE A 858 21.64 -33.39 -9.04
N ALA A 859 22.75 -32.87 -9.54
CA ALA A 859 23.76 -32.18 -8.75
C ALA A 859 23.20 -30.91 -8.07
N PRO A 860 23.62 -30.60 -6.82
CA PRO A 860 22.99 -29.56 -6.01
C PRO A 860 23.19 -28.13 -6.54
N ASP A 861 24.23 -27.89 -7.34
CA ASP A 861 24.51 -26.56 -7.92
C ASP A 861 23.70 -26.28 -9.20
N LEU A 862 22.94 -27.26 -9.69
CA LEU A 862 22.03 -27.08 -10.82
C LEU A 862 20.76 -26.36 -10.36
N VAL A 863 20.60 -25.11 -10.80
CA VAL A 863 19.45 -24.28 -10.43
C VAL A 863 18.32 -24.37 -11.47
N ASN A 864 18.66 -24.52 -12.76
CA ASN A 864 17.69 -24.52 -13.86
C ASN A 864 18.30 -25.10 -15.16
N ARG A 865 17.52 -25.10 -16.24
CA ARG A 865 17.95 -25.54 -17.58
C ARG A 865 19.28 -24.94 -18.03
N ARG A 866 19.56 -23.66 -17.74
CA ARG A 866 20.82 -23.00 -18.12
C ARG A 866 22.01 -23.66 -17.42
N GLY A 867 21.90 -23.94 -16.12
CA GLY A 867 22.94 -24.66 -15.37
C GLY A 867 23.20 -26.05 -15.96
N VAL A 868 22.14 -26.77 -16.34
CA VAL A 868 22.27 -28.09 -17.02
C VAL A 868 23.00 -27.95 -18.36
N MET A 869 22.62 -26.97 -19.17
CA MET A 869 23.25 -26.70 -20.47
C MET A 869 24.71 -26.28 -20.34
N GLU A 870 25.06 -25.44 -19.35
CA GLU A 870 26.43 -25.02 -19.06
C GLU A 870 27.30 -26.22 -18.68
N VAL A 871 26.81 -27.09 -17.80
CA VAL A 871 27.53 -28.31 -17.40
C VAL A 871 27.67 -29.28 -18.57
N LEU A 872 26.62 -29.50 -19.37
CA LEU A 872 26.69 -30.34 -20.58
C LEU A 872 27.72 -29.78 -21.57
N SER A 873 27.76 -28.46 -21.75
CA SER A 873 28.74 -27.78 -22.61
C SER A 873 30.18 -27.95 -22.10
N GLN A 874 30.38 -27.89 -20.79
CA GLN A 874 31.70 -28.16 -20.17
C GLN A 874 32.10 -29.63 -20.33
N LEU A 875 31.18 -30.57 -20.12
CA LEU A 875 31.43 -32.00 -20.31
C LEU A 875 31.80 -32.32 -21.77
N ALA A 876 31.15 -31.66 -22.73
CA ALA A 876 31.44 -31.86 -24.15
C ALA A 876 32.88 -31.48 -24.56
N GLN A 877 33.57 -30.63 -23.78
CA GLN A 877 34.97 -30.26 -24.01
C GLN A 877 35.96 -31.38 -23.66
N ASP A 878 35.56 -32.36 -22.84
CA ASP A 878 36.35 -33.56 -22.55
C ASP A 878 35.94 -34.69 -23.50
N GLY A 879 36.90 -35.14 -24.31
CA GLY A 879 36.69 -36.17 -25.34
C GLY A 879 36.11 -37.49 -24.82
N ARG A 880 36.15 -37.76 -23.51
CA ARG A 880 35.50 -38.91 -22.87
C ARG A 880 33.97 -38.83 -22.93
N TRP A 881 33.40 -37.63 -22.91
CA TRP A 881 31.96 -37.39 -22.78
C TRP A 881 31.31 -36.83 -24.04
N THR A 882 32.08 -36.23 -24.97
CA THR A 882 31.55 -35.50 -26.15
C THR A 882 30.44 -36.26 -26.89
N LYS A 883 30.68 -37.52 -27.29
CA LYS A 883 29.67 -38.32 -28.02
C LYS A 883 28.43 -38.64 -27.20
N LEU A 884 28.59 -38.86 -25.89
CA LEU A 884 27.47 -39.14 -24.99
C LEU A 884 26.64 -37.89 -24.75
N VAL A 885 27.27 -36.71 -24.66
CA VAL A 885 26.56 -35.43 -24.59
C VAL A 885 25.79 -35.18 -25.88
N GLU A 886 26.41 -35.30 -27.05
CA GLU A 886 25.72 -35.13 -28.35
C GLU A 886 24.50 -36.05 -28.49
N GLN A 887 24.59 -37.28 -27.99
CA GLN A 887 23.50 -38.25 -28.04
C GLN A 887 22.36 -37.94 -27.05
N ASP A 888 22.68 -37.59 -25.80
CA ASP A 888 21.71 -37.53 -24.71
C ASP A 888 21.29 -36.11 -24.31
N LEU A 889 21.81 -35.05 -24.96
CA LEU A 889 21.60 -33.65 -24.56
C LEU A 889 20.12 -33.30 -24.35
N GLU A 890 19.28 -33.49 -25.35
CA GLU A 890 17.85 -33.14 -25.25
C GLU A 890 17.14 -34.02 -24.24
N HIS A 891 17.49 -35.31 -24.18
CA HIS A 891 16.89 -36.25 -23.24
C HIS A 891 17.21 -35.88 -21.79
N VAL A 892 18.45 -35.53 -21.46
CA VAL A 892 18.85 -35.09 -20.11
C VAL A 892 18.16 -33.79 -19.72
N VAL A 893 18.07 -32.84 -20.65
CA VAL A 893 17.36 -31.57 -20.43
C VAL A 893 15.88 -31.83 -20.15
N ASN A 894 15.23 -32.69 -20.93
CA ASN A 894 13.83 -33.06 -20.74
C ASN A 894 13.62 -33.86 -19.45
N LEU A 895 14.56 -34.73 -19.08
CA LEU A 895 14.52 -35.48 -17.83
C LEU A 895 14.62 -34.53 -16.63
N TYR A 896 15.54 -33.56 -16.67
CA TYR A 896 15.64 -32.51 -15.66
C TYR A 896 14.33 -31.74 -15.53
N GLU A 897 13.73 -31.35 -16.66
CA GLU A 897 12.45 -30.64 -16.66
C GLU A 897 11.30 -31.53 -16.14
N SER A 898 11.28 -32.83 -16.44
CA SER A 898 10.25 -33.74 -15.93
C SER A 898 10.31 -33.96 -14.41
N VAL A 899 11.51 -33.82 -13.81
CA VAL A 899 11.72 -33.97 -12.37
C VAL A 899 11.30 -32.71 -11.61
N PHE A 900 11.49 -31.52 -12.19
CA PHE A 900 11.27 -30.25 -11.49
C PHE A 900 10.06 -29.44 -11.97
N ASP A 901 9.56 -29.68 -13.18
CA ASP A 901 8.42 -29.01 -13.82
C ASP A 901 8.48 -27.47 -13.71
N HIS A 902 9.60 -26.88 -14.15
CA HIS A 902 9.81 -25.43 -14.11
C HIS A 902 8.84 -24.66 -15.03
N HIS A 903 8.26 -25.32 -16.03
CA HIS A 903 7.19 -24.71 -16.84
C HIS A 903 5.95 -24.40 -16.00
N ALA A 904 5.60 -25.24 -15.03
CA ALA A 904 4.49 -25.00 -14.10
C ALA A 904 4.89 -24.14 -12.87
N PHE A 905 6.16 -23.76 -12.73
CA PHE A 905 6.61 -22.91 -11.64
C PHE A 905 6.03 -21.50 -11.76
N THR A 906 5.14 -21.16 -10.84
CA THR A 906 4.44 -19.87 -10.84
C THR A 906 5.22 -18.76 -10.14
N GLY A 907 6.19 -19.09 -9.30
CA GLY A 907 6.99 -18.14 -8.52
C GLY A 907 7.21 -18.60 -7.08
N ARG A 908 7.65 -17.68 -6.22
CA ARG A 908 7.94 -17.95 -4.79
C ARG A 908 6.70 -18.27 -3.95
N SER A 909 5.50 -17.96 -4.43
CA SER A 909 4.19 -18.27 -3.83
C SER A 909 4.09 -19.71 -3.32
N GLY A 910 4.44 -20.69 -4.17
CA GLY A 910 4.44 -22.11 -3.84
C GLY A 910 5.71 -22.60 -3.12
N GLY A 911 6.58 -21.69 -2.66
CA GLY A 911 7.86 -22.00 -2.03
C GLY A 911 8.14 -21.27 -0.71
N MET A 912 7.19 -20.48 -0.20
CA MET A 912 7.29 -19.77 1.09
C MET A 912 6.01 -19.91 1.92
N TYR A 913 6.09 -19.68 3.23
CA TYR A 913 5.00 -19.91 4.21
C TYR A 913 4.48 -18.63 4.91
N GLY A 914 4.84 -17.45 4.39
CA GLY A 914 4.37 -16.15 4.87
C GLY A 914 4.06 -15.23 3.69
N TYR A 915 3.65 -13.99 3.95
CA TYR A 915 3.25 -13.02 2.92
C TYR A 915 2.13 -13.56 2.01
N GLU A 916 2.34 -13.67 0.70
CA GLU A 916 1.37 -14.27 -0.21
C GLU A 916 1.39 -15.80 -0.19
N GLY A 917 2.34 -16.44 0.52
CA GLY A 917 2.72 -17.85 0.42
C GLY A 917 1.69 -18.89 0.90
N ILE A 918 2.16 -20.13 0.99
CA ILE A 918 1.34 -21.31 1.32
C ILE A 918 0.68 -21.16 2.70
N GLY A 919 -0.64 -21.37 2.74
CA GLY A 919 -1.41 -21.33 3.99
C GLY A 919 -1.60 -19.93 4.56
N CYS A 920 -1.20 -18.88 3.84
CA CYS A 920 -1.33 -17.51 4.28
C CYS A 920 -2.58 -16.83 3.69
N THR A 921 -3.31 -16.09 4.53
CA THR A 921 -4.38 -15.19 4.08
C THR A 921 -3.79 -13.83 3.78
N TYR A 922 -4.04 -13.30 2.58
CA TYR A 922 -3.66 -11.95 2.20
C TYR A 922 -4.90 -11.04 2.16
N TRP A 923 -5.03 -10.16 3.16
CA TRP A 923 -6.28 -9.49 3.50
C TRP A 923 -6.79 -8.54 2.42
N HIS A 924 -5.90 -7.95 1.63
CA HIS A 924 -6.30 -7.07 0.53
C HIS A 924 -7.16 -7.82 -0.51
N MET A 925 -6.85 -9.07 -0.83
CA MET A 925 -7.66 -9.84 -1.80
C MET A 925 -9.01 -10.24 -1.22
N VAL A 926 -9.08 -10.51 0.09
CA VAL A 926 -10.35 -10.76 0.79
C VAL A 926 -11.22 -9.51 0.80
N ALA A 927 -10.64 -8.32 1.02
CA ALA A 927 -11.38 -7.07 0.94
C ALA A 927 -11.82 -6.73 -0.49
N LYS A 928 -11.05 -7.11 -1.52
CA LYS A 928 -11.52 -7.04 -2.91
C LYS A 928 -12.69 -7.98 -3.19
N LEU A 929 -12.69 -9.19 -2.62
CA LEU A 929 -13.86 -10.07 -2.66
C LEU A 929 -15.07 -9.41 -1.99
N LEU A 930 -14.87 -8.71 -0.88
CA LEU A 930 -15.94 -7.98 -0.21
C LEU A 930 -16.51 -6.88 -1.13
N VAL A 931 -15.66 -6.09 -1.80
CA VAL A 931 -16.10 -5.11 -2.82
C VAL A 931 -16.90 -5.79 -3.93
N ALA A 932 -16.37 -6.85 -4.54
CA ALA A 932 -17.03 -7.55 -5.64
C ALA A 932 -18.38 -8.14 -5.23
N SER A 933 -18.47 -8.72 -4.02
CA SER A 933 -19.73 -9.22 -3.46
C SER A 933 -20.72 -8.08 -3.19
N GLY A 934 -20.24 -6.92 -2.72
CA GLY A 934 -21.03 -5.72 -2.52
C GLY A 934 -21.63 -5.21 -3.83
N GLU A 935 -20.80 -5.07 -4.88
CA GLU A 935 -21.23 -4.74 -6.25
C GLU A 935 -22.32 -5.70 -6.75
N CYS A 936 -22.15 -7.02 -6.52
CA CYS A 936 -23.17 -8.00 -6.89
C CYS A 936 -24.52 -7.75 -6.18
N VAL A 937 -24.53 -7.31 -4.91
CA VAL A 937 -25.76 -6.87 -4.23
C VAL A 937 -26.35 -5.63 -4.90
N GLN A 938 -25.50 -4.67 -5.28
CA GLN A 938 -25.92 -3.42 -5.89
C GLN A 938 -26.54 -3.61 -7.28
N ASP A 939 -26.00 -4.55 -8.05
CA ASP A 939 -26.42 -4.87 -9.41
C ASP A 939 -27.66 -5.80 -9.45
N ALA A 940 -27.97 -6.47 -8.34
CA ALA A 940 -29.10 -7.39 -8.23
C ALA A 940 -30.46 -6.71 -7.96
N GLN A 941 -30.58 -5.39 -8.14
CA GLN A 941 -31.82 -4.63 -7.84
C GLN A 941 -33.06 -5.17 -8.56
N ASP A 942 -32.90 -5.62 -9.81
CA ASP A 942 -33.98 -6.18 -10.63
C ASP A 942 -34.15 -7.71 -10.47
N ALA A 943 -33.28 -8.36 -9.69
CA ALA A 943 -33.36 -9.79 -9.44
C ALA A 943 -34.47 -10.13 -8.43
N PRO A 944 -35.00 -11.37 -8.42
CA PRO A 944 -35.91 -11.84 -7.38
C PRO A 944 -35.38 -11.56 -5.96
N VAL A 945 -36.27 -11.12 -5.05
CA VAL A 945 -35.92 -10.75 -3.66
C VAL A 945 -35.12 -11.85 -2.95
N ALA A 946 -35.45 -13.11 -3.18
CA ALA A 946 -34.71 -14.24 -2.58
C ALA A 946 -33.21 -14.27 -2.98
N ILE A 947 -32.88 -13.88 -4.21
CA ILE A 947 -31.49 -13.79 -4.70
C ILE A 947 -30.80 -12.59 -4.07
N GLN A 948 -31.50 -11.45 -3.95
CA GLN A 948 -30.97 -10.26 -3.29
C GLN A 948 -30.61 -10.55 -1.82
N GLU A 949 -31.51 -11.19 -1.07
CA GLU A 949 -31.24 -11.56 0.33
C GLU A 949 -30.09 -12.56 0.46
N ARG A 950 -30.01 -13.52 -0.46
CA ARG A 950 -28.91 -14.48 -0.52
C ARG A 950 -27.57 -13.79 -0.74
N LEU A 951 -27.48 -12.85 -1.68
CA LEU A 951 -26.27 -12.06 -1.92
C LEU A 951 -25.91 -11.18 -0.71
N ARG A 952 -26.89 -10.54 -0.06
CA ARG A 952 -26.69 -9.78 1.19
C ARG A 952 -26.09 -10.65 2.29
N ALA A 953 -26.65 -11.84 2.50
CA ALA A 953 -26.14 -12.79 3.50
C ALA A 953 -24.70 -13.23 3.19
N LEU A 954 -24.38 -13.48 1.92
CA LEU A 954 -23.04 -13.85 1.49
C LEU A 954 -22.03 -12.71 1.66
N TYR A 955 -22.41 -11.46 1.33
CA TYR A 955 -21.60 -10.26 1.60
C TYR A 955 -21.23 -10.17 3.09
N HIS A 956 -22.21 -10.30 3.98
CA HIS A 956 -21.96 -10.26 5.42
C HIS A 956 -21.09 -11.41 5.89
N ARG A 957 -21.27 -12.61 5.35
CA ARG A 957 -20.41 -13.76 5.67
C ARG A 957 -18.96 -13.53 5.27
N VAL A 958 -18.70 -12.88 4.13
CA VAL A 958 -17.34 -12.46 3.73
C VAL A 958 -16.80 -11.40 4.69
N ARG A 959 -17.60 -10.38 5.00
CA ARG A 959 -17.24 -9.28 5.91
C ARG A 959 -16.86 -9.78 7.30
N ASP A 960 -17.64 -10.69 7.87
CA ASP A 960 -17.42 -11.26 9.19
C ASP A 960 -16.14 -12.13 9.26
N GLY A 961 -15.61 -12.54 8.10
CA GLY A 961 -14.31 -13.19 7.98
C GLY A 961 -13.10 -12.26 8.14
N LEU A 962 -13.29 -10.93 8.05
CA LEU A 962 -12.22 -9.94 8.23
C LEU A 962 -11.68 -9.90 9.68
N GLY A 963 -10.51 -9.28 9.83
CA GLY A 963 -9.78 -9.26 11.10
C GLY A 963 -10.49 -8.53 12.26
N PHE A 964 -11.18 -7.42 11.96
CA PHE A 964 -11.65 -6.47 12.98
C PHE A 964 -12.79 -6.97 13.88
N ARG A 965 -13.44 -8.07 13.50
CA ARG A 965 -14.49 -8.73 14.29
C ARG A 965 -13.95 -9.78 15.28
N ARG A 966 -12.64 -10.05 15.27
CA ARG A 966 -12.03 -11.08 16.11
C ARG A 966 -11.57 -10.55 17.44
N THR A 967 -11.35 -11.49 18.37
CA THR A 967 -10.57 -11.18 19.58
C THR A 967 -9.09 -10.95 19.23
N PRO A 968 -8.36 -10.14 20.01
CA PRO A 968 -6.93 -9.95 19.84
C PRO A 968 -6.13 -11.26 19.79
N HIS A 969 -6.49 -12.26 20.61
CA HIS A 969 -5.83 -13.57 20.59
C HIS A 969 -6.05 -14.34 19.28
N GLN A 970 -7.28 -14.32 18.73
CA GLN A 970 -7.58 -15.01 17.46
C GLN A 970 -6.96 -14.31 16.25
N PHE A 971 -6.83 -12.97 16.31
CA PHE A 971 -6.20 -12.20 15.24
C PHE A 971 -4.67 -12.18 15.37
N GLY A 972 -4.17 -12.29 16.60
CA GLY A 972 -2.75 -12.21 16.95
C GLY A 972 -2.16 -10.79 16.95
N ALA A 973 -3.02 -9.76 16.91
CA ALA A 973 -2.64 -8.35 16.97
C ALA A 973 -3.87 -7.50 17.38
N TYR A 974 -3.83 -6.17 17.18
CA TYR A 974 -5.01 -5.31 17.34
C TYR A 974 -6.01 -5.56 16.22
N PRO A 975 -7.23 -6.06 16.51
CA PRO A 975 -8.22 -6.33 15.47
C PRO A 975 -8.66 -5.09 14.70
N ILE A 976 -8.70 -3.93 15.37
CA ILE A 976 -9.14 -2.66 14.77
C ILE A 976 -8.15 -2.06 13.76
N ASP A 977 -6.91 -2.57 13.71
CA ASP A 977 -5.90 -2.11 12.76
C ASP A 977 -5.82 -3.05 11.55
N ALA A 978 -5.52 -2.49 10.39
CA ALA A 978 -5.25 -3.27 9.19
C ALA A 978 -3.84 -3.87 9.20
N TYR A 979 -3.72 -5.10 8.67
CA TYR A 979 -2.48 -5.84 8.50
C TYR A 979 -2.48 -6.48 7.11
N SER A 980 -1.32 -6.63 6.47
CA SER A 980 -1.29 -7.17 5.10
C SER A 980 -1.72 -8.64 5.02
N HIS A 981 -1.27 -9.48 5.97
CA HIS A 981 -1.48 -10.92 5.88
C HIS A 981 -1.50 -11.63 7.25
N THR A 982 -2.04 -12.84 7.28
CA THR A 982 -2.03 -13.74 8.46
C THR A 982 -1.59 -15.14 8.01
N PRO A 983 -0.35 -15.57 8.37
CA PRO A 983 0.15 -16.92 8.09
C PRO A 983 -0.68 -18.03 8.74
N GLY A 984 -0.39 -19.27 8.37
CA GLY A 984 -1.05 -20.44 8.97
C GLY A 984 -0.64 -20.72 10.43
N ASP A 985 0.56 -20.27 10.83
CA ASP A 985 1.20 -20.59 12.11
C ASP A 985 1.29 -19.40 13.08
N ARG A 986 0.91 -18.20 12.65
CA ARG A 986 1.15 -16.94 13.36
C ARG A 986 -0.01 -15.95 13.23
N GLY A 987 0.00 -14.95 14.11
CA GLY A 987 -0.92 -13.79 14.09
C GLY A 987 -0.76 -12.88 12.87
N ALA A 988 -1.58 -11.84 12.79
CA ALA A 988 -1.53 -10.83 11.74
C ALA A 988 -0.16 -10.13 11.65
N GLN A 989 0.31 -9.91 10.41
CA GLN A 989 1.64 -9.42 10.09
C GLN A 989 1.59 -8.17 9.19
N GLN A 990 2.60 -7.32 9.35
CA GLN A 990 2.79 -6.07 8.62
C GLN A 990 1.66 -5.03 8.84
N PRO A 991 1.72 -4.24 9.93
CA PRO A 991 0.65 -3.29 10.28
C PRO A 991 0.54 -2.13 9.30
N GLY A 992 -0.65 -1.51 9.26
CA GLY A 992 -0.87 -0.17 8.75
C GLY A 992 -1.24 -0.07 7.27
N MET A 993 -0.33 0.48 6.45
CA MET A 993 -0.58 0.98 5.09
C MET A 993 -0.72 -0.14 4.02
N THR A 994 -1.66 -1.05 4.21
CA THR A 994 -2.07 -2.08 3.24
C THR A 994 -3.15 -1.54 2.29
N GLY A 995 -3.18 -2.03 1.04
CA GLY A 995 -4.23 -1.68 0.07
C GLY A 995 -5.63 -2.16 0.47
N GLN A 996 -5.73 -3.06 1.47
CA GLN A 996 -6.99 -3.49 2.08
C GLN A 996 -7.86 -2.30 2.50
N VAL A 997 -7.26 -1.29 3.13
CA VAL A 997 -8.01 -0.19 3.75
C VAL A 997 -8.86 0.57 2.74
N LYS A 998 -8.36 0.77 1.51
CA LYS A 998 -9.12 1.48 0.47
C LYS A 998 -10.37 0.71 0.09
N GLU A 999 -10.28 -0.62 0.00
CA GLU A 999 -11.42 -1.49 -0.35
C GLU A 999 -12.48 -1.42 0.75
N GLU A 1000 -12.05 -1.41 2.02
CA GLU A 1000 -12.97 -1.31 3.16
C GLU A 1000 -13.63 0.07 3.28
N LEU A 1001 -12.98 1.15 2.82
CA LEU A 1001 -13.62 2.46 2.68
C LEU A 1001 -14.69 2.46 1.59
N LEU A 1002 -14.44 1.81 0.45
CA LEU A 1002 -15.46 1.63 -0.59
C LEU A 1002 -16.65 0.85 -0.04
N THR A 1003 -16.41 -0.29 0.61
CA THR A 1003 -17.49 -1.13 1.14
C THR A 1003 -18.24 -0.45 2.28
N ARG A 1004 -17.56 0.30 3.15
CA ARG A 1004 -18.24 1.06 4.21
C ARG A 1004 -19.22 2.08 3.62
N ARG A 1005 -18.85 2.72 2.52
CA ARG A 1005 -19.75 3.61 1.78
C ARG A 1005 -20.93 2.84 1.15
N MET A 1006 -20.71 1.62 0.66
CA MET A 1006 -21.78 0.74 0.17
C MET A 1006 -22.75 0.35 1.29
N GLU A 1007 -22.25 0.05 2.49
CA GLU A 1007 -23.05 -0.26 3.69
C GLU A 1007 -23.95 0.90 4.10
N LEU A 1008 -23.37 2.11 4.19
CA LEU A 1008 -24.12 3.36 4.43
C LEU A 1008 -25.10 3.69 3.29
N GLY A 1009 -25.03 2.98 2.17
CA GLY A 1009 -25.95 3.14 1.05
C GLY A 1009 -25.76 4.41 0.26
N VAL A 1010 -24.58 5.04 0.32
CA VAL A 1010 -24.31 6.33 -0.33
C VAL A 1010 -23.79 6.10 -1.74
N ARG A 1011 -24.61 6.34 -2.76
CA ARG A 1011 -24.26 6.14 -4.17
C ARG A 1011 -24.26 7.45 -4.94
N PHE A 1012 -23.26 7.65 -5.78
CA PHE A 1012 -23.28 8.71 -6.78
C PHE A 1012 -23.88 8.15 -8.06
N CYS A 1013 -24.88 8.84 -8.62
CA CYS A 1013 -25.57 8.42 -9.82
C CYS A 1013 -25.93 9.65 -10.65
N ASN A 1014 -25.33 9.79 -11.84
CA ASN A 1014 -25.62 10.88 -12.78
C ASN A 1014 -25.57 12.29 -12.16
N GLY A 1015 -24.63 12.53 -11.25
CA GLY A 1015 -24.47 13.80 -10.54
C GLY A 1015 -25.41 14.02 -9.35
N GLU A 1016 -26.16 13.01 -8.94
CA GLU A 1016 -26.98 12.99 -7.72
C GLU A 1016 -26.38 12.08 -6.64
N ILE A 1017 -26.76 12.29 -5.38
CA ILE A 1017 -26.39 11.41 -4.27
C ILE A 1017 -27.63 10.66 -3.78
N HIS A 1018 -27.60 9.35 -3.86
CA HIS A 1018 -28.68 8.46 -3.44
C HIS A 1018 -28.33 7.77 -2.12
N PHE A 1019 -29.32 7.63 -1.24
CA PHE A 1019 -29.19 7.01 0.06
C PHE A 1019 -30.08 5.76 0.16
N ASN A 1020 -29.46 4.58 0.25
CA ASN A 1020 -30.14 3.29 0.38
C ASN A 1020 -29.27 2.25 1.15
N PRO A 1021 -29.28 2.26 2.49
CA PRO A 1021 -28.39 1.44 3.32
C PRO A 1021 -28.86 -0.01 3.45
N SER A 1022 -29.07 -0.69 2.33
CA SER A 1022 -29.53 -2.09 2.26
C SER A 1022 -28.52 -3.13 2.80
N LEU A 1023 -27.29 -2.71 3.09
CA LEU A 1023 -26.19 -3.52 3.63
C LEU A 1023 -25.82 -3.13 5.06
N MET A 1024 -26.53 -2.18 5.66
CA MET A 1024 -26.27 -1.78 7.04
C MET A 1024 -26.94 -2.76 8.01
N GLN A 1025 -26.21 -3.18 9.04
CA GLN A 1025 -26.78 -4.10 10.04
C GLN A 1025 -27.67 -3.37 11.05
N ASP A 1026 -28.56 -4.13 11.70
CA ASP A 1026 -29.46 -3.58 12.71
C ASP A 1026 -28.73 -3.06 13.97
N ASP A 1027 -27.61 -3.69 14.35
CA ASP A 1027 -26.80 -3.30 15.52
C ASP A 1027 -26.00 -2.01 15.32
N GLU A 1028 -25.85 -1.55 14.08
CA GLU A 1028 -25.30 -0.24 13.76
C GLU A 1028 -26.29 0.90 14.06
N TRP A 1029 -27.56 0.61 14.31
CA TRP A 1029 -28.54 1.58 14.79
C TRP A 1029 -28.60 1.51 16.32
N PRO A 1030 -28.13 2.54 17.05
CA PRO A 1030 -28.07 2.47 18.50
C PRO A 1030 -29.47 2.33 19.11
N ALA A 1031 -29.65 1.36 20.02
CA ALA A 1031 -30.93 1.12 20.70
C ALA A 1031 -31.26 2.17 21.78
N SER A 1032 -30.25 2.93 22.22
CA SER A 1032 -30.36 4.00 23.21
C SER A 1032 -29.43 5.14 22.85
N THR A 1033 -29.64 6.30 23.47
CA THR A 1033 -28.74 7.44 23.32
C THR A 1033 -27.29 7.07 23.62
N ARG A 1034 -26.36 7.51 22.76
CA ARG A 1034 -24.94 7.23 22.86
C ARG A 1034 -24.12 8.50 22.65
N SER A 1035 -23.16 8.75 23.53
CA SER A 1035 -22.15 9.79 23.32
C SER A 1035 -20.93 9.20 22.62
N ASN A 1036 -20.36 9.94 21.68
CA ASN A 1036 -19.08 9.63 21.06
C ASN A 1036 -18.15 10.83 21.24
N HIS A 1037 -17.09 10.62 22.04
CA HIS A 1037 -16.11 11.64 22.38
C HIS A 1037 -15.22 12.03 21.19
N MET A 1038 -14.98 11.13 20.23
CA MET A 1038 -14.15 11.41 19.06
C MET A 1038 -14.77 12.48 18.16
N VAL A 1039 -16.10 12.54 18.09
CA VAL A 1039 -16.85 13.51 17.29
C VAL A 1039 -17.60 14.54 18.14
N GLN A 1040 -17.38 14.51 19.46
CA GLN A 1040 -18.07 15.32 20.47
C GLN A 1040 -19.58 15.45 20.24
N ARG A 1041 -20.23 14.30 19.94
CA ARG A 1041 -21.65 14.26 19.58
C ARG A 1041 -22.41 13.26 20.44
N GLU A 1042 -23.66 13.59 20.72
CA GLU A 1042 -24.66 12.67 21.28
C GLU A 1042 -25.61 12.25 20.16
N LEU A 1043 -25.80 10.94 19.99
CA LEU A 1043 -26.77 10.35 19.06
C LEU A 1043 -27.95 9.81 19.84
N LEU A 1044 -29.16 10.07 19.37
CA LEU A 1044 -30.36 9.46 19.91
C LEU A 1044 -30.51 8.02 19.42
N ALA A 1045 -31.43 7.27 20.04
CA ALA A 1045 -31.77 5.93 19.59
C ALA A 1045 -32.25 5.96 18.12
N GLY A 1046 -31.71 5.06 17.30
CA GLY A 1046 -32.02 4.97 15.87
C GLY A 1046 -31.37 6.05 15.00
N GLU A 1047 -30.42 6.82 15.53
CA GLU A 1047 -29.62 7.78 14.77
C GLU A 1047 -28.21 7.27 14.49
N VAL A 1048 -27.70 7.55 13.29
CA VAL A 1048 -26.31 7.24 12.89
C VAL A 1048 -25.68 8.46 12.25
N PHE A 1049 -24.43 8.71 12.61
CA PHE A 1049 -23.67 9.84 12.10
C PHE A 1049 -22.47 9.38 11.28
N PHE A 1050 -22.22 10.07 10.17
CA PHE A 1050 -21.02 9.94 9.38
C PHE A 1050 -20.74 11.23 8.61
N GLN A 1051 -19.63 11.28 7.89
CA GLN A 1051 -19.27 12.39 7.02
C GLN A 1051 -19.40 12.03 5.54
N LEU A 1052 -19.79 13.01 4.74
CA LEU A 1052 -19.84 12.90 3.28
C LEU A 1052 -19.26 14.15 2.65
N CYS A 1053 -18.12 14.02 1.96
CA CYS A 1053 -17.39 15.15 1.39
C CYS A 1053 -17.05 16.23 2.45
N GLY A 1054 -16.73 15.80 3.67
CA GLY A 1054 -16.47 16.65 4.84
C GLY A 1054 -17.71 17.21 5.53
N VAL A 1055 -18.91 16.97 5.00
CA VAL A 1055 -20.17 17.47 5.58
C VAL A 1055 -20.77 16.44 6.53
N PRO A 1056 -21.22 16.84 7.73
CA PRO A 1056 -21.88 15.93 8.67
C PRO A 1056 -23.24 15.45 8.15
N VAL A 1057 -23.45 14.14 8.17
CA VAL A 1057 -24.71 13.48 7.81
C VAL A 1057 -25.28 12.75 9.02
N LEU A 1058 -26.55 13.00 9.33
CA LEU A 1058 -27.30 12.31 10.36
C LEU A 1058 -28.42 11.48 9.72
N TYR A 1059 -28.30 10.16 9.80
CA TYR A 1059 -29.35 9.22 9.46
C TYR A 1059 -30.32 9.02 10.61
N ARG A 1060 -31.59 8.87 10.30
CA ARG A 1060 -32.64 8.44 11.24
C ARG A 1060 -33.69 7.58 10.54
N LYS A 1061 -34.31 6.65 11.27
CA LYS A 1061 -35.49 5.90 10.78
C LYS A 1061 -36.76 6.74 10.96
N GLY A 1062 -37.66 6.73 9.97
CA GLY A 1062 -38.93 7.45 10.03
C GLY A 1062 -40.01 6.82 9.16
N SER A 1063 -41.23 7.38 9.20
CA SER A 1063 -42.38 6.86 8.45
C SER A 1063 -42.33 7.14 6.94
N SER A 1064 -41.52 8.10 6.51
CA SER A 1064 -41.37 8.51 5.12
C SER A 1064 -39.95 8.99 4.87
N ALA A 1065 -39.40 8.69 3.69
CA ALA A 1065 -38.08 9.16 3.31
C ALA A 1065 -38.06 10.68 3.06
N SER A 1066 -37.11 11.39 3.66
CA SER A 1066 -36.87 12.81 3.43
C SER A 1066 -35.40 13.19 3.65
N ILE A 1067 -34.95 14.24 3.00
CA ILE A 1067 -33.62 14.84 3.21
C ILE A 1067 -33.83 16.29 3.63
N THR A 1068 -33.15 16.72 4.68
CA THR A 1068 -33.05 18.12 5.09
C THR A 1068 -31.62 18.60 4.90
N VAL A 1069 -31.45 19.59 4.03
CA VAL A 1069 -30.17 20.26 3.78
C VAL A 1069 -30.07 21.46 4.71
N GLN A 1070 -28.99 21.53 5.48
CA GLN A 1070 -28.68 22.65 6.36
C GLN A 1070 -27.65 23.56 5.69
N THR A 1071 -27.94 24.86 5.68
CA THR A 1071 -27.06 25.91 5.14
C THR A 1071 -26.94 27.05 6.14
N ALA A 1072 -26.01 27.98 5.91
CA ALA A 1072 -25.89 29.20 6.71
C ALA A 1072 -27.19 30.05 6.74
N ASN A 1073 -28.03 29.93 5.71
CA ASN A 1073 -29.25 30.73 5.54
C ASN A 1073 -30.52 30.03 6.07
N GLY A 1074 -30.40 28.81 6.59
CA GLY A 1074 -31.53 28.00 7.07
C GLY A 1074 -31.55 26.60 6.48
N GLU A 1075 -32.71 25.94 6.63
CA GLU A 1075 -32.89 24.53 6.27
C GLU A 1075 -33.86 24.39 5.09
N THR A 1076 -33.58 23.43 4.21
CA THR A 1076 -34.46 23.06 3.09
C THR A 1076 -34.79 21.57 3.18
N GLU A 1077 -36.07 21.23 3.31
CA GLU A 1077 -36.54 19.85 3.34
C GLU A 1077 -37.06 19.41 1.96
N MET A 1078 -36.79 18.16 1.61
CA MET A 1078 -37.20 17.54 0.35
C MET A 1078 -37.61 16.09 0.57
N THR A 1079 -38.57 15.61 -0.22
CA THR A 1079 -39.11 14.24 -0.12
C THR A 1079 -38.27 13.24 -0.90
N GLY A 1080 -38.15 12.02 -0.37
CA GLY A 1080 -37.39 10.93 -0.99
C GLY A 1080 -36.00 10.72 -0.39
N SER A 1081 -35.19 9.90 -1.06
CA SER A 1081 -33.85 9.47 -0.60
C SER A 1081 -32.74 9.82 -1.60
N ALA A 1082 -33.02 10.72 -2.54
CA ALA A 1082 -32.05 11.22 -3.51
C ALA A 1082 -31.85 12.73 -3.31
N LEU A 1083 -30.61 13.15 -3.15
CA LEU A 1083 -30.20 14.54 -3.12
C LEU A 1083 -30.08 15.03 -4.58
N PRO A 1084 -30.86 16.03 -5.00
CA PRO A 1084 -30.83 16.53 -6.37
C PRO A 1084 -29.45 17.06 -6.79
N ARG A 1085 -29.23 17.11 -8.12
CA ARG A 1085 -27.96 17.54 -8.73
C ARG A 1085 -27.45 18.89 -8.20
N GLU A 1086 -28.33 19.86 -7.96
CA GLU A 1086 -27.95 21.18 -7.44
C GLU A 1086 -27.18 21.10 -6.12
N TRP A 1087 -27.70 20.36 -5.15
CA TRP A 1087 -27.06 20.21 -3.83
C TRP A 1087 -25.89 19.23 -3.88
N SER A 1088 -26.00 18.18 -4.68
CA SER A 1088 -24.93 17.20 -4.89
C SER A 1088 -23.68 17.86 -5.46
N GLN A 1089 -23.82 18.74 -6.45
CA GLN A 1089 -22.70 19.48 -7.03
C GLN A 1089 -22.00 20.39 -6.02
N ARG A 1090 -22.74 21.01 -5.09
CA ARG A 1090 -22.15 21.82 -4.01
C ARG A 1090 -21.31 20.98 -3.05
N LEU A 1091 -21.77 19.77 -2.72
CA LEU A 1091 -21.01 18.80 -1.93
C LEU A 1091 -19.77 18.31 -2.67
N PHE A 1092 -19.90 17.95 -3.95
CA PHE A 1092 -18.78 17.50 -4.78
C PHE A 1092 -17.71 18.58 -4.94
N ALA A 1093 -18.15 19.85 -5.07
CA ALA A 1093 -17.29 21.01 -5.14
C ALA A 1093 -16.81 21.51 -3.77
N ARG A 1094 -17.27 20.91 -2.66
CA ARG A 1094 -16.94 21.29 -1.28
C ARG A 1094 -16.95 22.81 -1.06
N ASP A 1095 -17.96 23.49 -1.59
CA ASP A 1095 -18.05 24.96 -1.63
C ASP A 1095 -18.42 25.62 -0.28
N GLY A 1096 -18.69 24.80 0.74
CA GLY A 1096 -19.10 25.24 2.08
C GLY A 1096 -20.56 25.68 2.19
N ALA A 1097 -21.35 25.60 1.12
CA ALA A 1097 -22.76 26.00 1.14
C ALA A 1097 -23.63 25.03 1.95
N VAL A 1098 -23.33 23.73 1.89
CA VAL A 1098 -23.98 22.69 2.69
C VAL A 1098 -23.19 22.51 3.98
N GLN A 1099 -23.83 22.80 5.12
CA GLN A 1099 -23.24 22.67 6.46
C GLN A 1099 -23.62 21.38 7.16
N GLY A 1100 -24.68 20.71 6.71
CA GLY A 1100 -25.11 19.42 7.26
C GLY A 1100 -26.27 18.80 6.49
N LEU A 1101 -26.44 17.49 6.61
CA LEU A 1101 -27.56 16.75 6.06
C LEU A 1101 -28.27 15.96 7.17
N ARG A 1102 -29.60 15.98 7.19
CA ARG A 1102 -30.42 15.04 7.95
C ARG A 1102 -31.21 14.17 6.99
N VAL A 1103 -30.97 12.87 6.99
CA VAL A 1103 -31.61 11.91 6.08
C VAL A 1103 -32.53 11.01 6.90
N THR A 1104 -33.83 11.15 6.65
CA THR A 1104 -34.84 10.24 7.18
C THR A 1104 -35.01 9.10 6.18
N LEU A 1105 -34.76 7.87 6.61
CA LEU A 1105 -34.98 6.67 5.82
C LEU A 1105 -36.35 6.09 6.15
N SER A 1106 -37.05 5.55 5.15
CA SER A 1106 -38.25 4.77 5.41
C SER A 1106 -37.89 3.54 6.24
N ALA A 1107 -38.63 3.31 7.31
CA ALA A 1107 -38.55 2.09 8.11
C ALA A 1107 -38.91 0.83 7.30
#